data_AF-A0A373NJA8-F1
#
_entry.id   AF-A0A373NJA8-F1
#
_cell.length_a   1.000
_cell.length_b   1.000
_cell.length_c   1.000
_cell.angle_alpha   90.00
_cell.angle_beta   90.00
_cell.angle_gamma   90.00
#
_symmetry.space_group_name_H-M   'P 1'
#
loop_
_entity.id
_entity.type
_entity.pdbx_description
1 polymer ?
#
loop_
_entity_poly.entity_id
_entity_poly.type
_entity_poly.pdbx_seq_one_letter_code
_entity_poly.pdbx_strand_id
1 'polypeptide(L)'
;MPKISIITPAYNCEKYLPDAVKSVLSQTFTDWELLMIDDCSKDNTYRYMKKLAEKDKRIRIFQNKVNSGSAATRNYGVRLARGEWIAFLDGDDLWREDKLEKQLAVIERNPEAEFLFTGSAFIEDDGMTIAHVLHVPEHVSRRKLLGQNVISCSSVLIRRELMLEFPMPEEEGIHEDFATWLAILEKVPRAYGVDEPLLIYRKALASKSGKKGKSAQMNWQTYIKAGVPLKQRIFCMASYTFHGLCKYSLLWWRSYRLMMGKERFKKLFLMLMTALLLFLWTWTFSRAWFEQYNFKRIIGRRYYFWGYVALLSLYLALNMLVGKVFSAFRVIHQQYVEVILSHAYTAVLVNGGTYLELALIGRWKFMEHITPMLAVALLNFLIGIVWSVVVRWLYGNIYPAHEVLLIYGKQSTAPLEAELQRRSGRYHLGARISLEEGREQIAREIMRHESVMLGDMSAEDREFYIRFCYENKKRCYCQTSLSDIMLMSSEKVSLSDMTLQLFRNCGLTVEQRMAKRIFDICFSVFVMVLLSWLYLLIAFYIKVVRRNPVLIKRECLTKDGKHFSQYKFNGRHLLITTHLDELPQFFNILRGDMSVVGPYPETVENAVKYGKNHPEYSYRLSVKAGLTGYAKVHGKYSSSRSNRLKMDFYYIQNYSFAMDLGILAATLKVLFEPKRK
;
A
#
# COMPACT_ATOMS: atom_id res chain seq x y z
N MET A 1 32.48 -8.65 47.78
CA MET A 1 31.33 -7.73 47.62
C MET A 1 31.06 -7.62 46.12
N PRO A 2 29.80 -7.50 45.67
CA PRO A 2 29.50 -7.38 44.24
C PRO A 2 30.14 -6.10 43.69
N LYS A 3 30.54 -6.06 42.41
CA LYS A 3 31.05 -4.82 41.79
C LYS A 3 29.92 -3.84 41.46
N ILE A 4 28.77 -4.35 41.00
CA ILE A 4 27.61 -3.54 40.58
C ILE A 4 26.36 -3.92 41.39
N SER A 5 25.66 -2.94 41.95
CA SER A 5 24.30 -3.11 42.47
C SER A 5 23.28 -2.55 41.49
N ILE A 6 22.39 -3.40 41.01
CA ILE A 6 21.29 -3.03 40.12
C ILE A 6 20.05 -2.81 40.97
N ILE A 7 19.39 -1.67 40.84
CA ILE A 7 18.20 -1.30 41.62
C ILE A 7 16.98 -1.28 40.70
N THR A 8 15.97 -2.07 41.05
CA THR A 8 14.70 -2.15 40.32
C THR A 8 13.54 -1.74 41.23
N PRO A 9 13.01 -0.51 41.08
CA PRO A 9 11.76 -0.14 41.73
C PRO A 9 10.60 -0.87 41.06
N ALA A 10 9.77 -1.54 41.84
CA ALA A 10 8.66 -2.35 41.34
C ALA A 10 7.33 -1.85 41.92
N TYR A 11 6.39 -1.48 41.04
CA TYR A 11 5.03 -1.14 41.41
C TYR A 11 4.05 -1.58 40.32
N ASN A 12 3.20 -2.56 40.64
CA ASN A 12 2.20 -3.11 39.72
C ASN A 12 2.75 -3.50 38.33
N CYS A 13 3.89 -4.21 38.30
CA CYS A 13 4.59 -4.57 37.08
C CYS A 13 4.62 -6.10 36.84
N GLU A 14 3.64 -6.86 37.32
CA GLU A 14 3.62 -8.33 37.27
C GLU A 14 3.84 -8.89 35.84
N LYS A 15 3.34 -8.17 34.83
CA LYS A 15 3.40 -8.56 33.42
C LYS A 15 4.82 -8.46 32.84
N TYR A 16 5.62 -7.49 33.29
CA TYR A 16 6.87 -7.12 32.63
C TYR A 16 8.11 -7.51 33.45
N LEU A 17 7.95 -7.61 34.78
CA LEU A 17 9.04 -7.92 35.70
C LEU A 17 9.83 -9.19 35.33
N PRO A 18 9.21 -10.32 34.90
CA PRO A 18 9.97 -11.52 34.54
C PRO A 18 10.95 -11.29 33.39
N ASP A 19 10.57 -10.51 32.37
CA ASP A 19 11.44 -10.19 31.24
C ASP A 19 12.57 -9.24 31.67
N ALA A 20 12.25 -8.23 32.50
CA ALA A 20 13.23 -7.29 33.05
C ALA A 20 14.33 -8.02 33.82
N VAL A 21 13.94 -8.90 34.76
CA VAL A 21 14.90 -9.69 35.54
C VAL A 21 15.67 -10.69 34.68
N LYS A 22 15.02 -11.30 33.68
CA LYS A 22 15.71 -12.17 32.72
C LYS A 22 16.81 -11.42 31.96
N SER A 23 16.58 -10.16 31.59
CA SER A 23 17.58 -9.34 30.91
C SER A 23 18.81 -8.99 31.77
N VAL A 24 18.64 -8.95 33.09
CA VAL A 24 19.74 -8.84 34.06
C VAL A 24 20.47 -10.17 34.21
N LEU A 25 19.72 -11.27 34.32
CA LEU A 25 20.29 -12.62 34.44
C LEU A 25 21.13 -13.01 33.22
N SER A 26 20.79 -12.50 32.04
CA SER A 26 21.53 -12.73 30.79
C SER A 26 22.72 -11.79 30.59
N GLN A 27 23.09 -10.95 31.56
CA GLN A 27 24.28 -10.10 31.40
C GLN A 27 25.56 -10.94 31.30
N THR A 28 26.42 -10.59 30.35
CA THR A 28 27.74 -11.23 30.16
C THR A 28 28.66 -10.99 31.36
N PHE A 29 28.58 -9.81 31.97
CA PHE A 29 29.22 -9.51 33.24
C PHE A 29 28.39 -10.07 34.41
N THR A 30 29.02 -10.88 35.28
CA THR A 30 28.30 -11.70 36.28
C THR A 30 28.43 -11.23 37.74
N ASP A 31 29.39 -10.35 38.04
CA ASP A 31 29.66 -9.85 39.41
C ASP A 31 28.77 -8.66 39.79
N TRP A 32 27.49 -8.96 39.97
CA TRP A 32 26.47 -8.00 40.34
C TRP A 32 25.52 -8.55 41.42
N GLU A 33 24.82 -7.66 42.10
CA GLU A 33 23.61 -7.98 42.88
C GLU A 33 22.41 -7.22 42.31
N LEU A 34 21.22 -7.81 42.43
CA LEU A 34 19.96 -7.18 42.02
C LEU A 34 19.09 -6.92 43.24
N LEU A 35 18.78 -5.65 43.49
CA LEU A 35 17.92 -5.16 44.55
C LEU A 35 16.55 -4.82 43.96
N MET A 36 15.58 -5.73 44.11
CA MET A 36 14.21 -5.46 43.72
C MET A 36 13.44 -4.93 44.93
N ILE A 37 12.79 -3.77 44.78
CA ILE A 37 12.11 -3.10 45.90
C ILE A 37 10.66 -2.87 45.51
N ASP A 38 9.76 -3.57 46.20
CA ASP A 38 8.32 -3.44 45.99
C ASP A 38 7.78 -2.18 46.69
N ASP A 39 7.17 -1.28 45.93
CA ASP A 39 6.58 -0.03 46.41
C ASP A 39 5.09 -0.20 46.75
N CYS A 40 4.79 -1.23 47.53
CA CYS A 40 3.44 -1.65 47.93
C CYS A 40 2.53 -1.99 46.73
N SER A 41 2.97 -2.91 45.87
CA SER A 41 2.15 -3.37 44.73
C SER A 41 0.87 -4.06 45.21
N LYS A 42 -0.19 -3.93 44.42
CA LYS A 42 -1.50 -4.57 44.65
C LYS A 42 -1.72 -5.83 43.81
N ASP A 43 -0.87 -6.06 42.81
CA ASP A 43 -0.89 -7.22 41.92
C ASP A 43 0.08 -8.32 42.41
N ASN A 44 0.38 -9.32 41.57
CA ASN A 44 1.28 -10.40 41.97
C ASN A 44 2.79 -10.05 41.89
N THR A 45 3.16 -8.78 41.71
CA THR A 45 4.56 -8.34 41.56
C THR A 45 5.46 -8.88 42.66
N TYR A 46 5.10 -8.67 43.93
CA TYR A 46 5.90 -9.13 45.06
C TYR A 46 6.02 -10.66 45.15
N ARG A 47 4.97 -11.39 44.73
CA ARG A 47 5.00 -12.86 44.66
C ARG A 47 5.99 -13.35 43.61
N TYR A 48 6.07 -12.69 42.45
CA TYR A 48 7.07 -13.00 41.43
C TYR A 48 8.49 -12.67 41.90
N MET A 49 8.68 -11.54 42.59
CA MET A 49 9.96 -11.17 43.19
C MET A 49 10.49 -12.27 44.14
N LYS A 50 9.63 -12.81 45.03
CA LYS A 50 9.99 -13.94 45.90
C LYS A 50 10.45 -15.17 45.13
N LYS A 51 9.68 -15.60 44.13
CA LYS A 51 10.04 -16.76 43.29
C LYS A 51 11.37 -16.59 42.56
N LEU A 52 11.71 -15.37 42.16
CA LEU A 52 12.97 -15.08 41.49
C LEU A 52 14.16 -15.07 42.47
N ALA A 53 13.97 -14.49 43.66
CA ALA A 53 14.97 -14.49 44.73
C ALA A 53 15.29 -15.90 45.27
N GLU A 54 14.30 -16.80 45.29
CA GLU A 54 14.51 -18.21 45.62
C GLU A 54 15.39 -18.94 44.59
N LYS A 55 15.38 -18.49 43.32
CA LYS A 55 16.13 -19.12 42.23
C LYS A 55 17.57 -18.64 42.09
N ASP A 56 17.85 -17.37 42.39
CA ASP A 56 19.18 -16.79 42.27
C ASP A 56 19.54 -15.98 43.52
N LYS A 57 20.61 -16.41 44.21
CA LYS A 57 21.07 -15.80 45.48
C LYS A 57 21.62 -14.38 45.32
N ARG A 58 21.92 -13.93 44.10
CA ARG A 58 22.32 -12.53 43.81
C ARG A 58 21.14 -11.57 43.88
N ILE A 59 19.92 -12.08 43.88
CA ILE A 59 18.70 -11.30 43.94
C ILE A 59 18.26 -11.11 45.39
N ARG A 60 18.15 -9.86 45.83
CA ARG A 60 17.68 -9.47 47.15
C ARG A 60 16.40 -8.64 46.98
N ILE A 61 15.40 -8.95 47.79
CA ILE A 61 14.09 -8.30 47.71
C ILE A 61 13.81 -7.49 48.97
N PHE A 62 13.19 -6.34 48.78
CA PHE A 62 12.73 -5.46 49.85
C PHE A 62 11.31 -4.98 49.54
N GLN A 63 10.63 -4.48 50.57
CA GLN A 63 9.29 -3.94 50.44
C GLN A 63 9.19 -2.65 51.24
N ASN A 64 8.65 -1.60 50.62
CA ASN A 64 8.35 -0.35 51.30
C ASN A 64 7.12 -0.53 52.20
N LYS A 65 7.04 0.26 53.28
CA LYS A 65 5.89 0.26 54.19
C LYS A 65 4.69 1.02 53.61
N VAL A 66 4.97 2.02 52.77
CA VAL A 66 3.98 2.87 52.11
C VAL A 66 4.45 3.12 50.68
N ASN A 67 3.50 3.30 49.76
CA ASN A 67 3.83 3.69 48.38
C ASN A 67 4.49 5.08 48.40
N SER A 68 5.78 5.11 48.10
CA SER A 68 6.65 6.29 48.22
C SER A 68 7.11 6.82 46.87
N GLY A 69 6.74 6.14 45.77
CA GLY A 69 7.12 6.51 44.41
C GLY A 69 8.50 5.99 43.99
N SER A 70 8.80 6.17 42.69
CA SER A 70 10.02 5.67 42.05
C SER A 70 11.30 6.26 42.66
N ALA A 71 11.33 7.58 42.90
CA ALA A 71 12.50 8.28 43.44
C ALA A 71 12.88 7.75 44.83
N ALA A 72 11.95 7.76 45.77
CA ALA A 72 12.17 7.29 47.14
C ALA A 72 12.57 5.81 47.19
N THR A 73 11.94 4.99 46.34
CA THR A 73 12.24 3.56 46.20
C THR A 73 13.67 3.33 45.69
N ARG A 74 14.11 4.08 44.66
CA ARG A 74 15.49 4.04 44.16
C ARG A 74 16.49 4.50 45.21
N ASN A 75 16.21 5.60 45.92
CA ASN A 75 17.05 6.10 47.01
C ASN A 75 17.22 5.07 48.12
N TYR A 76 16.13 4.38 48.49
CA TYR A 76 16.20 3.29 49.46
C TYR A 76 17.09 2.14 48.99
N GLY A 77 17.00 1.78 47.71
CA GLY A 77 17.90 0.81 47.08
C GLY A 77 19.37 1.21 47.13
N VAL A 78 19.68 2.48 46.84
CA VAL A 78 21.06 3.01 46.86
C VAL A 78 21.66 2.87 48.26
N ARG A 79 20.88 3.13 49.32
CA ARG A 79 21.33 2.96 50.71
C ARG A 79 21.64 1.50 51.06
N LEU A 80 20.90 0.55 50.47
CA LEU A 80 21.06 -0.89 50.69
C LEU A 80 22.11 -1.57 49.81
N ALA A 81 22.56 -0.88 48.75
CA ALA A 81 23.54 -1.35 47.80
C ALA A 81 24.92 -1.58 48.43
N ARG A 82 25.54 -2.69 48.04
CA ARG A 82 26.89 -3.11 48.45
C ARG A 82 27.92 -2.95 47.33
N GLY A 83 27.45 -2.71 46.11
CA GLY A 83 28.27 -2.49 44.93
C GLY A 83 28.97 -1.15 44.94
N GLU A 84 30.15 -1.13 44.32
CA GLU A 84 30.92 0.09 44.05
C GLU A 84 30.18 1.00 43.06
N TRP A 85 29.47 0.36 42.12
CA TRP A 85 28.67 1.00 41.07
C TRP A 85 27.18 0.71 41.24
N ILE A 86 26.36 1.69 40.88
CA ILE A 86 24.91 1.62 40.87
C ILE A 86 24.42 1.64 39.43
N ALA A 87 23.49 0.74 39.10
CA ALA A 87 22.69 0.80 37.89
C ALA A 87 21.20 0.75 38.23
N PHE A 88 20.37 1.35 37.40
CA PHE A 88 18.91 1.33 37.56
C PHE A 88 18.27 0.54 36.43
N LEU A 89 17.25 -0.26 36.74
CA LEU A 89 16.41 -0.90 35.74
C LEU A 89 14.96 -0.83 36.20
N ASP A 90 14.14 -0.07 35.48
CA ASP A 90 12.70 -0.03 35.74
C ASP A 90 12.03 -1.36 35.37
N GLY A 91 11.00 -1.76 36.11
CA GLY A 91 10.38 -3.10 36.00
C GLY A 91 9.69 -3.41 34.66
N ASP A 92 9.55 -2.42 33.79
CA ASP A 92 8.98 -2.52 32.44
C ASP A 92 10.00 -2.33 31.30
N ASP A 93 11.28 -2.09 31.63
CA ASP A 93 12.38 -1.94 30.70
C ASP A 93 13.21 -3.24 30.56
N LEU A 94 14.03 -3.32 29.51
CA LEU A 94 14.94 -4.45 29.27
C LEU A 94 16.36 -3.96 28.93
N TRP A 95 17.36 -4.76 29.23
CA TRP A 95 18.73 -4.55 28.76
C TRP A 95 19.15 -5.56 27.70
N ARG A 96 20.09 -5.15 26.85
CA ARG A 96 20.89 -6.08 26.05
C ARG A 96 21.93 -6.76 26.93
N GLU A 97 22.25 -8.02 26.60
CA GLU A 97 23.14 -8.92 27.36
C GLU A 97 24.56 -8.36 27.60
N ASP A 98 25.04 -7.46 26.75
CA ASP A 98 26.38 -6.89 26.76
C ASP A 98 26.46 -5.49 27.39
N LYS A 99 25.39 -5.01 28.03
CA LYS A 99 25.33 -3.63 28.56
C LYS A 99 26.40 -3.35 29.60
N LEU A 100 26.46 -4.16 30.65
CA LEU A 100 27.36 -3.92 31.79
C LEU A 100 28.83 -4.02 31.37
N GLU A 101 29.16 -5.03 30.57
CA GLU A 101 30.51 -5.24 30.04
C GLU A 101 30.99 -4.04 29.21
N LYS A 102 30.14 -3.53 28.30
CA LYS A 102 30.47 -2.35 27.48
C LYS A 102 30.65 -1.09 28.29
N GLN A 103 29.85 -0.86 29.34
CA GLN A 103 30.05 0.27 30.23
C GLN A 103 31.33 0.14 31.07
N LEU A 104 31.67 -1.07 31.52
CA LEU A 104 32.94 -1.33 32.21
C LEU A 104 34.15 -1.11 31.31
N ALA A 105 34.08 -1.47 30.02
CA ALA A 105 35.15 -1.20 29.06
C ALA A 105 35.42 0.30 28.87
N VAL A 106 34.41 1.16 29.05
CA VAL A 106 34.62 2.62 29.03
C VAL A 106 35.39 3.08 30.26
N ILE A 107 35.13 2.49 31.44
CA ILE A 107 35.87 2.77 32.68
C ILE A 107 37.33 2.35 32.56
N GLU A 108 37.62 1.21 31.92
CA GLU A 108 39.01 0.78 31.68
C GLU A 108 39.80 1.77 30.81
N ARG A 109 39.12 2.40 29.83
CA ARG A 109 39.73 3.40 28.95
C ARG A 109 39.80 4.80 29.57
N ASN A 110 38.91 5.10 30.52
CA ASN A 110 38.76 6.39 31.18
C ASN A 110 38.62 6.17 32.69
N PRO A 111 39.73 5.94 33.43
CA PRO A 111 39.69 5.64 34.86
C PRO A 111 39.03 6.74 35.72
N GLU A 112 38.95 7.96 35.21
CA GLU A 112 38.28 9.12 35.81
C GLU A 112 36.75 9.14 35.60
N ALA A 113 36.21 8.24 34.77
CA ALA A 113 34.77 8.19 34.55
C ALA A 113 34.05 7.73 35.82
N GLU A 114 33.10 8.54 36.30
CA GLU A 114 32.28 8.22 37.48
C GLU A 114 30.79 8.10 37.16
N PHE A 115 30.38 8.52 35.96
CA PHE A 115 29.00 8.55 35.52
C PHE A 115 28.90 8.15 34.04
N LEU A 116 28.26 7.02 33.76
CA LEU A 116 28.10 6.45 32.43
C LEU A 116 26.63 6.25 32.07
N PHE A 117 26.35 6.22 30.77
CA PHE A 117 25.02 5.98 30.21
C PHE A 117 25.11 5.34 28.81
N THR A 118 23.98 4.92 28.25
CA THR A 118 23.93 4.23 26.95
C THR A 118 22.82 4.78 26.05
N GLY A 119 22.91 4.48 24.76
CA GLY A 119 21.79 4.63 23.83
C GLY A 119 20.59 3.77 24.22
N SER A 120 19.42 4.07 23.64
CA SER A 120 18.17 3.36 23.93
C SER A 120 17.40 3.00 22.67
N ALA A 121 16.91 1.77 22.57
CA ALA A 121 15.90 1.35 21.58
C ALA A 121 14.50 1.47 22.17
N PHE A 122 13.52 1.81 21.34
CA PHE A 122 12.09 1.82 21.70
C PHE A 122 11.40 0.72 20.91
N ILE A 123 10.71 -0.18 21.60
CA ILE A 123 9.95 -1.27 20.98
C ILE A 123 8.45 -0.95 20.93
N GLU A 124 7.79 -1.42 19.88
CA GLU A 124 6.33 -1.39 19.73
C GLU A 124 5.65 -2.40 20.68
N ASP A 125 4.31 -2.32 20.80
CA ASP A 125 3.51 -3.19 21.68
C ASP A 125 3.64 -4.70 21.36
N ASP A 126 4.12 -5.05 20.17
CA ASP A 126 4.38 -6.43 19.74
C ASP A 126 5.63 -7.05 20.36
N GLY A 127 6.47 -6.25 21.03
CA GLY A 127 7.69 -6.69 21.70
C GLY A 127 8.84 -7.08 20.78
N MET A 128 8.67 -6.97 19.46
CA MET A 128 9.62 -7.46 18.45
C MET A 128 10.12 -6.37 17.51
N THR A 129 9.32 -5.33 17.27
CA THR A 129 9.65 -4.28 16.30
C THR A 129 10.32 -3.10 16.99
N ILE A 130 11.57 -2.79 16.60
CA ILE A 130 12.27 -1.57 17.03
C ILE A 130 11.67 -0.37 16.28
N ALA A 131 10.96 0.49 17.00
CA ALA A 131 10.38 1.72 16.47
C ALA A 131 11.44 2.79 16.20
N HIS A 132 12.39 2.95 17.11
CA HIS A 132 13.41 4.00 17.05
C HIS A 132 14.60 3.68 17.97
N VAL A 133 15.79 4.18 17.59
CA VAL A 133 17.00 4.17 18.41
C VAL A 133 17.40 5.61 18.73
N LEU A 134 17.53 5.91 20.02
CA LEU A 134 18.11 7.12 20.55
C LEU A 134 19.62 6.93 20.67
N HIS A 135 20.35 7.56 19.76
CA HIS A 135 21.79 7.69 19.82
C HIS A 135 22.21 8.70 20.88
N VAL A 136 23.37 8.46 21.48
CA VAL A 136 23.93 9.29 22.54
C VAL A 136 25.35 9.74 22.18
N PRO A 137 25.77 10.94 22.59
CA PRO A 137 27.15 11.38 22.38
C PRO A 137 28.10 10.63 23.34
N GLU A 138 29.36 10.52 22.94
CA GLU A 138 30.43 9.90 23.73
C GLU A 138 30.61 10.55 25.12
N HIS A 139 30.36 11.86 25.23
CA HIS A 139 30.32 12.54 26.52
C HIS A 139 29.32 13.71 26.56
N VAL A 140 28.78 13.99 27.75
CA VAL A 140 27.80 15.05 28.02
C VAL A 140 28.20 15.84 29.26
N SER A 141 28.24 17.17 29.13
CA SER A 141 28.38 18.08 30.27
C SER A 141 27.02 18.61 30.72
N ARG A 142 26.96 19.18 31.94
CA ARG A 142 25.75 19.84 32.49
C ARG A 142 25.11 20.81 31.52
N ARG A 143 25.93 21.66 30.87
CA ARG A 143 25.47 22.66 29.89
C ARG A 143 24.74 22.02 28.69
N LYS A 144 25.25 20.89 28.20
CA LYS A 144 24.65 20.18 27.06
C LYS A 144 23.37 19.44 27.49
N LEU A 145 23.37 18.84 28.69
CA LEU A 145 22.21 18.16 29.24
C LEU A 145 21.03 19.12 29.50
N LEU A 146 21.30 20.37 29.90
CA LEU A 146 20.27 21.42 30.07
C LEU A 146 19.50 21.71 28.77
N GLY A 147 20.18 21.69 27.62
CA GLY A 147 19.58 21.96 26.31
C GLY A 147 18.79 20.78 25.74
N GLN A 148 19.21 19.55 26.05
CA GLN A 148 18.53 18.31 25.64
C GLN A 148 18.89 17.18 26.61
N ASN A 149 17.90 16.66 27.34
CA ASN A 149 18.11 15.48 28.17
C ASN A 149 18.26 14.24 27.26
N VAL A 150 19.44 13.62 27.30
CA VAL A 150 19.79 12.41 26.55
C VAL A 150 20.08 11.21 27.45
N ILE A 151 20.04 11.40 28.78
CA ILE A 151 20.35 10.36 29.76
C ILE A 151 19.04 9.80 30.31
N SER A 152 18.76 8.56 29.94
CA SER A 152 17.62 7.79 30.43
C SER A 152 17.97 7.12 31.77
N CYS A 153 17.08 7.11 32.76
CA CYS A 153 17.38 6.52 34.08
C CYS A 153 17.89 5.08 34.00
N SER A 154 17.20 4.20 33.28
CA SER A 154 17.58 2.79 33.13
C SER A 154 18.86 2.55 32.29
N SER A 155 19.47 3.61 31.73
CA SER A 155 20.71 3.50 30.94
C SER A 155 21.97 3.65 31.78
N VAL A 156 21.83 4.18 33.00
CA VAL A 156 22.94 4.68 33.81
C VAL A 156 23.74 3.56 34.50
N LEU A 157 25.06 3.77 34.59
CA LEU A 157 25.97 3.12 35.53
C LEU A 157 26.80 4.22 36.21
N ILE A 158 26.72 4.35 37.53
CA ILE A 158 27.25 5.50 38.27
C ILE A 158 27.89 5.10 39.59
N ARG A 159 28.91 5.84 40.06
CA ARG A 159 29.52 5.62 41.38
C ARG A 159 28.47 5.70 42.49
N ARG A 160 28.49 4.73 43.39
CA ARG A 160 27.57 4.68 44.54
C ARG A 160 27.65 5.92 45.42
N GLU A 161 28.87 6.44 45.62
CA GLU A 161 29.11 7.63 46.45
C GLU A 161 28.38 8.86 45.91
N LEU A 162 28.34 9.06 44.59
CA LEU A 162 27.61 10.16 43.96
C LEU A 162 26.10 10.04 44.20
N MET A 163 25.54 8.83 44.14
CA MET A 163 24.10 8.63 44.40
C MET A 163 23.73 8.75 45.89
N LEU A 164 24.68 8.55 46.80
CA LEU A 164 24.49 8.79 48.24
C LEU A 164 24.53 10.28 48.57
N GLU A 165 25.43 11.02 47.93
CA GLU A 165 25.58 12.48 48.08
C GLU A 165 24.44 13.25 47.40
N PHE A 166 24.01 12.79 46.22
CA PHE A 166 22.94 13.38 45.42
C PHE A 166 21.76 12.42 45.26
N PRO A 167 20.92 12.22 46.30
CA PRO A 167 19.74 11.38 46.20
C PRO A 167 18.71 11.97 45.24
N MET A 168 17.93 11.11 44.58
CA MET A 168 16.89 11.55 43.66
C MET A 168 15.82 12.35 44.40
N PRO A 169 15.44 13.54 43.92
CA PRO A 169 14.37 14.33 44.52
C PRO A 169 13.03 13.56 44.59
N GLU A 170 12.41 13.54 45.76
CA GLU A 170 11.15 12.81 46.02
C GLU A 170 9.89 13.69 45.81
N GLU A 171 10.09 14.94 45.35
CA GLU A 171 9.03 15.92 45.10
C GLU A 171 8.19 15.53 43.88
N GLU A 172 6.87 15.71 43.97
CA GLU A 172 5.99 15.50 42.81
C GLU A 172 6.13 16.62 41.77
N GLY A 173 5.97 16.28 40.50
CA GLY A 173 5.89 17.26 39.42
C GLY A 173 7.24 17.71 38.85
N ILE A 174 8.33 17.02 39.18
CA ILE A 174 9.65 17.17 38.55
C ILE A 174 10.08 15.87 37.87
N HIS A 175 10.98 15.97 36.91
CA HIS A 175 11.73 14.80 36.42
C HIS A 175 12.84 14.49 37.42
N GLU A 176 12.63 13.46 38.27
CA GLU A 176 13.52 13.14 39.39
C GLU A 176 14.93 12.75 38.92
N ASP A 177 15.01 11.98 37.85
CA ASP A 177 16.24 11.49 37.24
C ASP A 177 17.02 12.65 36.63
N PHE A 178 16.35 13.47 35.82
CA PHE A 178 16.95 14.62 35.17
C PHE A 178 17.49 15.65 36.17
N ALA A 179 16.76 15.92 37.26
CA ALA A 179 17.23 16.80 38.33
C ALA A 179 18.52 16.26 38.99
N THR A 180 18.56 14.95 39.22
CA THR A 180 19.72 14.26 39.80
C THR A 180 20.94 14.33 38.89
N TRP A 181 20.77 14.05 37.60
CA TRP A 181 21.86 14.12 36.62
C TRP A 181 22.44 15.53 36.50
N LEU A 182 21.60 16.58 36.58
CA LEU A 182 22.07 17.97 36.57
C LEU A 182 22.88 18.33 37.82
N ALA A 183 22.46 17.85 39.00
CA ALA A 183 23.18 18.08 40.25
C ALA A 183 24.54 17.36 40.26
N ILE A 184 24.58 16.09 39.84
CA ILE A 184 25.83 15.32 39.77
C ILE A 184 26.81 15.93 38.77
N LEU A 185 26.35 16.39 37.61
CA LEU A 185 27.19 17.05 36.59
C LEU A 185 27.66 18.45 37.00
N GLU A 186 27.26 18.95 38.16
CA GLU A 186 27.85 20.15 38.78
C GLU A 186 29.16 19.82 39.50
N LYS A 187 29.29 18.57 40.01
CA LYS A 187 30.48 18.04 40.66
C LYS A 187 31.41 17.31 39.69
N VAL A 188 30.85 16.46 38.83
CA VAL A 188 31.59 15.67 37.84
C VAL A 188 31.58 16.39 36.49
N PRO A 189 32.73 16.57 35.81
CA PRO A 189 32.80 17.40 34.62
C PRO A 189 31.97 16.88 33.44
N ARG A 190 31.86 15.55 33.31
CA ARG A 190 31.20 14.88 32.16
C ARG A 190 30.63 13.52 32.55
N ALA A 191 29.51 13.15 31.91
CA ALA A 191 29.03 11.78 31.83
C ALA A 191 29.49 11.15 30.51
N TYR A 192 29.84 9.86 30.52
CA TYR A 192 30.38 9.12 29.36
C TYR A 192 29.32 8.20 28.76
N GLY A 193 29.14 8.28 27.45
CA GLY A 193 28.09 7.58 26.71
C GLY A 193 28.63 6.44 25.85
N VAL A 194 27.94 5.29 25.88
CA VAL A 194 28.10 4.23 24.87
C VAL A 194 27.01 4.40 23.83
N ASP A 195 27.38 4.77 22.59
CA ASP A 195 26.42 5.00 21.49
C ASP A 195 25.88 3.70 20.87
N GLU A 196 25.35 2.83 21.72
CA GLU A 196 24.68 1.60 21.35
C GLU A 196 23.35 1.48 22.10
N PRO A 197 22.28 0.95 21.47
CA PRO A 197 20.96 0.79 22.08
C PRO A 197 20.93 -0.37 23.08
N LEU A 198 21.62 -0.20 24.21
CA LEU A 198 21.76 -1.23 25.25
C LEU A 198 20.59 -1.23 26.24
N LEU A 199 19.82 -0.14 26.29
CA LEU A 199 18.52 -0.06 26.96
C LEU A 199 17.39 -0.24 25.95
N ILE A 200 16.37 -1.01 26.29
CA ILE A 200 15.18 -1.25 25.47
C ILE A 200 13.95 -0.80 26.26
N TYR A 201 13.32 0.29 25.79
CA TYR A 201 12.11 0.88 26.34
C TYR A 201 10.85 0.24 25.75
N ARG A 202 9.95 -0.23 26.62
CA ARG A 202 8.61 -0.68 26.22
C ARG A 202 7.62 0.48 26.30
N LYS A 203 7.06 0.90 25.17
CA LYS A 203 6.22 2.10 25.13
C LYS A 203 4.80 1.82 25.64
N ALA A 204 4.55 1.96 26.95
CA ALA A 204 3.18 1.91 27.48
C ALA A 204 2.35 3.13 27.02
N LEU A 205 1.14 2.88 26.49
CA LEU A 205 0.14 3.89 26.08
C LEU A 205 -0.21 4.92 27.18
N ALA A 206 0.07 4.61 28.46
CA ALA A 206 -0.27 5.41 29.63
C ALA A 206 0.95 5.86 30.48
N SER A 207 2.13 6.07 29.88
CA SER A 207 3.31 6.54 30.63
C SER A 207 3.17 8.00 31.13
N LYS A 208 3.80 8.34 32.27
CA LYS A 208 3.83 9.71 32.85
C LYS A 208 4.36 10.75 31.83
N SER A 209 5.22 10.34 30.89
CA SER A 209 5.82 11.16 29.82
C SER A 209 4.96 11.30 28.54
N GLY A 210 3.82 10.60 28.47
CA GLY A 210 2.90 10.62 27.32
C GLY A 210 2.16 11.95 27.13
N LYS A 211 1.85 12.66 28.22
CA LYS A 211 1.19 13.98 28.17
C LYS A 211 2.21 15.10 28.05
N LYS A 212 2.46 15.59 26.83
CA LYS A 212 3.51 16.59 26.53
C LYS A 212 3.40 17.91 27.29
N GLY A 213 2.19 18.38 27.56
CA GLY A 213 1.99 19.56 28.42
C GLY A 213 2.51 19.35 29.84
N LYS A 214 2.26 18.17 30.43
CA LYS A 214 2.76 17.81 31.76
C LYS A 214 4.28 17.65 31.77
N SER A 215 4.88 17.03 30.74
CA SER A 215 6.34 16.91 30.64
C SER A 215 7.05 18.26 30.48
N ALA A 216 6.47 19.20 29.73
CA ALA A 216 7.02 20.57 29.63
C ALA A 216 6.99 21.31 30.99
N GLN A 217 5.90 21.15 31.75
CA GLN A 217 5.80 21.68 33.11
C GLN A 217 6.83 21.05 34.05
N MET A 218 7.02 19.74 33.98
CA MET A 218 8.03 19.02 34.78
C MET A 218 9.45 19.48 34.46
N ASN A 219 9.80 19.67 33.18
CA ASN A 219 11.10 20.23 32.80
C ASN A 219 11.33 21.63 33.38
N TRP A 220 10.30 22.49 33.34
CA TRP A 220 10.39 23.83 33.92
C TRP A 220 10.68 23.79 35.42
N GLN A 221 9.99 22.92 36.16
CA GLN A 221 10.20 22.74 37.59
C GLN A 221 11.59 22.14 37.88
N THR A 222 12.04 21.17 37.08
CA THR A 222 13.41 20.62 37.19
C THR A 222 14.47 21.70 37.01
N TYR A 223 14.29 22.65 36.07
CA TYR A 223 15.25 23.76 35.93
C TYR A 223 15.24 24.73 37.12
N ILE A 224 14.10 24.96 37.75
CA ILE A 224 14.02 25.74 39.00
C ILE A 224 14.81 25.04 40.10
N LYS A 225 14.59 23.73 40.27
CA LYS A 225 15.28 22.91 41.27
C LYS A 225 16.79 22.87 41.05
N ALA A 226 17.23 22.78 39.79
CA ALA A 226 18.64 22.80 39.40
C ALA A 226 19.30 24.19 39.46
N GLY A 227 18.63 25.21 40.05
CA GLY A 227 19.20 26.53 40.26
C GLY A 227 19.46 27.33 38.98
N VAL A 228 18.80 27.00 37.86
CA VAL A 228 19.06 27.63 36.57
C VAL A 228 18.49 29.06 36.53
N PRO A 229 19.29 30.09 36.19
CA PRO A 229 18.80 31.47 36.08
C PRO A 229 17.67 31.64 35.05
N LEU A 230 16.75 32.58 35.28
CA LEU A 230 15.54 32.74 34.45
C LEU A 230 15.84 32.87 32.94
N LYS A 231 16.85 33.67 32.56
CA LYS A 231 17.25 33.83 31.15
C LYS A 231 17.69 32.51 30.51
N GLN A 232 18.45 31.70 31.25
CA GLN A 232 18.90 30.38 30.79
C GLN A 232 17.74 29.38 30.73
N ARG A 233 16.80 29.42 31.67
CA ARG A 233 15.60 28.55 31.66
C ARG A 233 14.77 28.72 30.41
N ILE A 234 14.55 29.97 29.99
CA ILE A 234 13.79 30.28 28.76
C ILE A 234 14.51 29.69 27.54
N PHE A 235 15.83 29.88 27.45
CA PHE A 235 16.63 29.33 26.36
C PHE A 235 16.60 27.78 26.33
N CYS A 236 16.74 27.14 27.49
CA CYS A 236 16.66 25.67 27.61
C CYS A 236 15.28 25.14 27.21
N MET A 237 14.20 25.79 27.61
CA MET A 237 12.84 25.42 27.17
C MET A 237 12.66 25.59 25.66
N ALA A 238 13.16 26.68 25.07
CA ALA A 238 13.10 26.88 23.62
C ALA A 238 13.88 25.79 22.87
N SER A 239 15.08 25.44 23.35
CA SER A 239 15.87 24.32 22.81
C SER A 239 15.13 23.00 22.93
N TYR A 240 14.56 22.68 24.09
CA TYR A 240 13.76 21.47 24.31
C TYR A 240 12.58 21.39 23.34
N THR A 241 11.83 22.49 23.17
CA THR A 241 10.69 22.53 22.26
C THR A 241 11.13 22.37 20.80
N PHE A 242 12.19 23.05 20.36
CA PHE A 242 12.71 22.94 18.99
C PHE A 242 13.18 21.53 18.67
N HIS A 243 14.02 20.93 19.52
CA HIS A 243 14.49 19.56 19.34
C HIS A 243 13.34 18.55 19.44
N GLY A 244 12.36 18.81 20.30
CA GLY A 244 11.11 18.06 20.36
C GLY A 244 10.37 18.08 19.03
N LEU A 245 10.12 19.27 18.45
CA LEU A 245 9.44 19.42 17.17
C LEU A 245 10.20 18.76 16.02
N CYS A 246 11.53 18.94 15.92
CA CYS A 246 12.35 18.28 14.92
C CYS A 246 12.37 16.75 15.07
N LYS A 247 12.41 16.23 16.31
CA LYS A 247 12.30 14.80 16.58
C LYS A 247 10.93 14.27 16.16
N TYR A 248 9.85 15.00 16.46
CA TYR A 248 8.49 14.59 16.14
C TYR A 248 8.11 14.78 14.67
N SER A 249 8.68 15.74 13.93
CA SER A 249 8.46 15.86 12.49
C SER A 249 9.06 14.68 11.73
N LEU A 250 10.24 14.21 12.13
CA LEU A 250 10.89 13.01 11.57
C LEU A 250 10.13 11.71 11.92
N LEU A 251 9.66 11.60 13.17
CA LEU A 251 8.83 10.47 13.62
C LEU A 251 7.46 10.48 12.96
N TRP A 252 6.84 11.65 12.82
CA TRP A 252 5.58 11.81 12.11
C TRP A 252 5.74 11.36 10.66
N TRP A 253 6.81 11.76 9.96
CA TRP A 253 7.09 11.27 8.60
C TRP A 253 7.35 9.76 8.51
N ARG A 254 8.05 9.15 9.48
CA ARG A 254 8.29 7.70 9.51
C ARG A 254 7.04 6.89 9.89
N SER A 255 6.33 7.29 10.94
CA SER A 255 5.04 6.69 11.32
C SER A 255 3.97 6.93 10.25
N TYR A 256 3.98 8.08 9.59
CA TYR A 256 3.16 8.35 8.41
C TYR A 256 3.52 7.37 7.30
N ARG A 257 4.79 7.21 6.91
CA ARG A 257 5.21 6.24 5.89
C ARG A 257 4.80 4.79 6.24
N LEU A 258 4.91 4.37 7.50
CA LEU A 258 4.45 3.06 7.99
C LEU A 258 2.92 2.92 7.97
N MET A 259 2.19 3.96 8.35
CA MET A 259 0.72 3.98 8.35
C MET A 259 0.16 3.99 6.93
N MET A 260 0.79 4.74 6.01
CA MET A 260 0.51 4.77 4.58
C MET A 260 0.81 3.41 3.93
N GLY A 261 1.83 2.67 4.40
CA GLY A 261 2.15 1.33 3.90
C GLY A 261 1.01 0.30 3.98
N LYS A 262 0.04 0.52 4.89
CA LYS A 262 -1.13 -0.36 5.05
C LYS A 262 -2.08 -0.23 3.84
N GLU A 263 -2.51 -1.37 3.32
CA GLU A 263 -3.37 -1.45 2.13
C GLU A 263 -4.70 -0.70 2.28
N ARG A 264 -5.21 -0.61 3.51
CA ARG A 264 -6.41 0.18 3.85
C ARG A 264 -6.22 1.67 3.54
N PHE A 265 -5.03 2.21 3.78
CA PHE A 265 -4.75 3.62 3.51
C PHE A 265 -4.63 3.89 2.01
N LYS A 266 -4.03 2.97 1.24
CA LYS A 266 -4.01 3.07 -0.23
C LYS A 266 -5.42 3.16 -0.82
N LYS A 267 -6.34 2.32 -0.33
CA LYS A 267 -7.76 2.34 -0.73
C LYS A 267 -8.43 3.66 -0.34
N LEU A 268 -8.19 4.15 0.87
CA LEU A 268 -8.72 5.44 1.34
C LEU A 268 -8.20 6.61 0.50
N PHE A 269 -6.88 6.67 0.24
CA PHE A 269 -6.26 7.69 -0.63
C PHE A 269 -6.89 7.68 -2.02
N LEU A 270 -7.03 6.51 -2.64
CA LEU A 270 -7.65 6.39 -3.96
C LEU A 270 -9.12 6.81 -3.98
N MET A 271 -9.86 6.49 -2.92
CA MET A 271 -11.25 6.92 -2.75
C MET A 271 -11.36 8.44 -2.63
N LEU A 272 -10.50 9.07 -1.80
CA LEU A 272 -10.47 10.52 -1.64
C LEU A 272 -10.10 11.24 -2.94
N MET A 273 -9.10 10.73 -3.66
CA MET A 273 -8.71 11.31 -4.96
C MET A 273 -9.83 11.17 -5.99
N THR A 274 -10.55 10.06 -5.99
CA THR A 274 -11.72 9.85 -6.87
C THR A 274 -12.84 10.82 -6.54
N ALA A 275 -13.13 11.01 -5.24
CA ALA A 275 -14.13 11.97 -4.79
C ALA A 275 -13.75 13.42 -5.18
N LEU A 276 -12.46 13.76 -5.09
CA LEU A 276 -11.95 15.06 -5.52
C LEU A 276 -12.12 15.28 -7.04
N LEU A 277 -11.80 14.30 -7.88
CA LEU A 277 -12.02 14.40 -9.33
C LEU A 277 -13.49 14.62 -9.66
N LEU A 278 -14.37 13.82 -9.06
CA LEU A 278 -15.81 13.91 -9.25
C LEU A 278 -16.36 15.26 -8.79
N PHE A 279 -15.85 15.79 -7.67
CA PHE A 279 -16.16 17.13 -7.21
C PHE A 279 -15.73 18.19 -8.21
N LEU A 280 -14.50 18.14 -8.74
CA LEU A 280 -14.01 19.09 -9.72
C LEU A 280 -14.83 19.06 -11.03
N TRP A 281 -15.17 17.89 -11.55
CA TRP A 281 -16.03 17.76 -12.73
C TRP A 281 -17.46 18.26 -12.48
N THR A 282 -18.02 18.00 -11.30
CA THR A 282 -19.35 18.51 -10.95
C THR A 282 -19.32 20.02 -10.74
N TRP A 283 -18.21 20.55 -10.20
CA TRP A 283 -18.00 21.97 -9.99
C TRP A 283 -17.98 22.74 -11.31
N THR A 284 -17.24 22.27 -12.33
CA THR A 284 -17.21 22.92 -13.66
C THR A 284 -18.58 22.96 -14.31
N PHE A 285 -19.34 21.87 -14.25
CA PHE A 285 -20.72 21.83 -14.73
C PHE A 285 -21.62 22.77 -13.92
N SER A 286 -21.52 22.77 -12.59
CA SER A 286 -22.31 23.64 -11.73
C SER A 286 -22.09 25.12 -12.05
N ARG A 287 -20.84 25.49 -12.33
CA ARG A 287 -20.48 26.84 -12.75
C ARG A 287 -21.14 27.20 -14.08
N ALA A 288 -21.03 26.34 -15.10
CA ALA A 288 -21.70 26.56 -16.38
C ALA A 288 -23.22 26.61 -16.24
N TRP A 289 -23.80 25.79 -15.37
CA TRP A 289 -25.22 25.81 -15.06
C TRP A 289 -25.67 27.17 -14.51
N PHE A 290 -25.03 27.65 -13.44
CA PHE A 290 -25.43 28.91 -12.80
C PHE A 290 -25.08 30.16 -13.62
N GLU A 291 -23.99 30.14 -14.39
CA GLU A 291 -23.55 31.29 -15.19
C GLU A 291 -24.22 31.38 -16.56
N GLN A 292 -24.69 30.27 -17.13
CA GLN A 292 -25.13 30.25 -18.54
C GLN A 292 -26.49 29.56 -18.78
N TYR A 293 -26.89 28.55 -17.99
CA TYR A 293 -28.13 27.80 -18.27
C TYR A 293 -29.30 28.15 -17.34
N ASN A 294 -29.06 28.51 -16.08
CA ASN A 294 -30.08 28.73 -15.04
C ASN A 294 -30.85 30.06 -15.19
N PHE A 295 -31.11 30.49 -16.42
CA PHE A 295 -31.93 31.65 -16.72
C PHE A 295 -33.28 31.23 -17.30
N LYS A 296 -34.34 31.92 -16.90
CA LYS A 296 -35.70 31.66 -17.38
C LYS A 296 -35.81 31.76 -18.91
N ARG A 297 -34.99 32.60 -19.55
CA ARG A 297 -34.93 32.73 -21.02
C ARG A 297 -34.42 31.47 -21.73
N ILE A 298 -33.60 30.67 -21.05
CA ILE A 298 -32.90 29.53 -21.64
C ILE A 298 -33.62 28.22 -21.28
N ILE A 299 -33.82 27.96 -19.99
CA ILE A 299 -34.46 26.72 -19.50
C ILE A 299 -36.00 26.83 -19.41
N GLY A 300 -36.57 28.03 -19.54
CA GLY A 300 -38.03 28.26 -19.50
C GLY A 300 -38.64 28.28 -18.09
N ARG A 301 -37.93 27.82 -17.06
CA ARG A 301 -38.39 27.73 -15.67
C ARG A 301 -37.28 28.05 -14.66
N ARG A 302 -37.66 28.48 -13.45
CA ARG A 302 -36.74 28.60 -12.30
C ARG A 302 -36.81 27.33 -11.47
N TYR A 303 -35.65 26.84 -11.07
CA TYR A 303 -35.52 25.65 -10.23
C TYR A 303 -35.56 26.04 -8.75
N TYR A 304 -36.18 25.19 -7.93
CA TYR A 304 -36.08 25.28 -6.47
C TYR A 304 -34.86 24.49 -5.98
N PHE A 305 -34.49 24.66 -4.70
CA PHE A 305 -33.33 24.03 -4.08
C PHE A 305 -33.18 22.53 -4.44
N TRP A 306 -34.24 21.74 -4.27
CA TRP A 306 -34.24 20.31 -4.59
C TRP A 306 -34.03 19.99 -6.07
N GLY A 307 -34.43 20.89 -6.97
CA GLY A 307 -34.17 20.75 -8.39
C GLY A 307 -32.68 20.90 -8.72
N TYR A 308 -31.99 21.82 -8.04
CA TYR A 308 -30.53 21.97 -8.18
C TYR A 308 -29.79 20.75 -7.64
N VAL A 309 -30.19 20.27 -6.46
CA VAL A 309 -29.63 19.05 -5.87
C VAL A 309 -29.81 17.87 -6.81
N ALA A 310 -31.02 17.64 -7.32
CA ALA A 310 -31.29 16.53 -8.23
C ALA A 310 -30.44 16.60 -9.51
N LEU A 311 -30.32 17.77 -10.12
CA LEU A 311 -29.52 17.95 -11.35
C LEU A 311 -28.03 17.68 -11.11
N LEU A 312 -27.45 18.25 -10.05
CA LEU A 312 -26.04 18.06 -9.72
C LEU A 312 -25.75 16.63 -9.27
N SER A 313 -26.66 16.00 -8.51
CA SER A 313 -26.54 14.59 -8.11
C SER A 313 -26.64 13.65 -9.30
N LEU A 314 -27.52 13.94 -10.27
CA LEU A 314 -27.60 13.17 -11.52
C LEU A 314 -26.31 13.28 -12.32
N TYR A 315 -25.78 14.49 -12.50
CA TYR A 315 -24.50 14.72 -13.19
C TYR A 315 -23.34 13.98 -12.51
N LEU A 316 -23.26 14.03 -11.18
CA LEU A 316 -22.28 13.29 -10.38
C LEU A 316 -22.43 11.77 -10.58
N ALA A 317 -23.66 11.26 -10.55
CA ALA A 317 -23.95 9.85 -10.73
C ALA A 317 -23.59 9.36 -12.14
N LEU A 318 -23.88 10.15 -13.19
CA LEU A 318 -23.48 9.87 -14.56
C LEU A 318 -21.95 9.82 -14.71
N ASN A 319 -21.23 10.80 -14.15
CA ASN A 319 -19.76 10.77 -14.15
C ASN A 319 -19.21 9.54 -13.41
N MET A 320 -19.80 9.18 -12.28
CA MET A 320 -19.38 7.99 -11.53
C MET A 320 -19.64 6.70 -12.33
N LEU A 321 -20.81 6.57 -12.95
CA LEU A 321 -21.19 5.39 -13.72
C LEU A 321 -20.34 5.25 -14.97
N VAL A 322 -20.30 6.28 -15.82
CA VAL A 322 -19.55 6.29 -17.07
C VAL A 322 -18.05 6.18 -16.81
N GLY A 323 -17.53 6.94 -15.85
CA GLY A 323 -16.12 6.87 -15.45
C GLY A 323 -15.72 5.48 -14.94
N LYS A 324 -16.63 4.75 -14.27
CA LYS A 324 -16.38 3.37 -13.84
C LYS A 324 -16.37 2.41 -15.02
N VAL A 325 -17.28 2.55 -15.99
CA VAL A 325 -17.33 1.73 -17.21
C VAL A 325 -16.05 1.88 -18.03
N PHE A 326 -15.60 3.10 -18.27
CA PHE A 326 -14.38 3.38 -19.04
C PHE A 326 -13.09 3.35 -18.20
N SER A 327 -13.19 3.00 -16.90
CA SER A 327 -12.06 2.88 -15.98
C SER A 327 -11.25 4.18 -15.74
N ALA A 328 -11.89 5.35 -15.85
CA ALA A 328 -11.27 6.67 -15.64
C ALA A 328 -10.65 6.84 -14.24
N PHE A 329 -11.11 6.08 -13.24
CA PHE A 329 -10.60 6.11 -11.87
C PHE A 329 -9.41 5.16 -11.62
N ARG A 330 -9.06 4.28 -12.58
CA ARG A 330 -7.99 3.27 -12.43
C ARG A 330 -6.64 3.74 -12.99
N VAL A 331 -6.36 5.03 -12.83
CA VAL A 331 -5.23 5.73 -13.45
C VAL A 331 -3.87 5.10 -13.16
N ILE A 332 -3.64 4.56 -11.96
CA ILE A 332 -2.32 4.03 -11.57
C ILE A 332 -1.97 2.75 -12.35
N HIS A 333 -2.96 1.94 -12.73
CA HIS A 333 -2.75 0.60 -13.30
C HIS A 333 -2.73 0.57 -14.82
N GLN A 334 -3.26 1.62 -15.45
CA GLN A 334 -3.43 1.72 -16.89
C GLN A 334 -2.24 2.41 -17.57
N GLN A 335 -2.11 2.23 -18.88
CA GLN A 335 -1.13 2.98 -19.67
C GLN A 335 -1.58 4.43 -19.86
N TYR A 336 -0.65 5.35 -20.16
CA TYR A 336 -1.00 6.77 -20.35
C TYR A 336 -2.06 6.98 -21.44
N VAL A 337 -1.97 6.25 -22.56
CA VAL A 337 -2.96 6.32 -23.65
C VAL A 337 -4.34 5.88 -23.18
N GLU A 338 -4.44 4.82 -22.37
CA GLU A 338 -5.72 4.33 -21.82
C GLU A 338 -6.34 5.34 -20.86
N VAL A 339 -5.52 6.03 -20.06
CA VAL A 339 -5.98 7.09 -19.17
C VAL A 339 -6.52 8.27 -19.96
N ILE A 340 -5.82 8.72 -21.00
CA ILE A 340 -6.28 9.82 -21.85
C ILE A 340 -7.61 9.45 -22.51
N LEU A 341 -7.69 8.26 -23.12
CA LEU A 341 -8.92 7.79 -23.77
C LEU A 341 -10.09 7.67 -22.76
N SER A 342 -9.87 7.10 -21.58
CA SER A 342 -10.92 6.94 -20.57
C SER A 342 -11.51 8.29 -20.10
N HIS A 343 -10.68 9.31 -19.90
CA HIS A 343 -11.13 10.66 -19.57
C HIS A 343 -11.86 11.31 -20.76
N ALA A 344 -11.36 11.15 -21.98
CA ALA A 344 -12.02 11.67 -23.18
C ALA A 344 -13.43 11.07 -23.34
N TYR A 345 -13.57 9.74 -23.24
CA TYR A 345 -14.86 9.07 -23.33
C TYR A 345 -15.82 9.52 -22.24
N THR A 346 -15.34 9.61 -21.00
CA THR A 346 -16.17 10.05 -19.87
C THR A 346 -16.64 11.48 -20.07
N ALA A 347 -15.74 12.39 -20.43
CA ALA A 347 -16.07 13.78 -20.67
C ALA A 347 -17.06 13.94 -21.83
N VAL A 348 -16.86 13.26 -22.96
CA VAL A 348 -17.76 13.39 -24.11
C VAL A 348 -19.14 12.79 -23.83
N LEU A 349 -19.21 11.57 -23.30
CA LEU A 349 -20.47 10.87 -23.12
C LEU A 349 -21.33 11.50 -22.02
N VAL A 350 -20.72 11.88 -20.90
CA VAL A 350 -21.49 12.48 -19.79
C VAL A 350 -21.98 13.87 -20.17
N ASN A 351 -21.12 14.73 -20.74
CA ASN A 351 -21.53 16.08 -21.11
C ASN A 351 -22.48 16.08 -22.31
N GLY A 352 -22.29 15.16 -23.28
CA GLY A 352 -23.25 14.96 -24.38
C GLY A 352 -24.61 14.50 -23.87
N GLY A 353 -24.65 13.50 -22.97
CA GLY A 353 -25.90 13.04 -22.34
C GLY A 353 -26.58 14.15 -21.54
N THR A 354 -25.81 14.88 -20.72
CA THR A 354 -26.31 16.02 -19.94
C THR A 354 -26.85 17.12 -20.85
N TYR A 355 -26.20 17.42 -21.98
CA TYR A 355 -26.72 18.38 -22.95
C TYR A 355 -28.06 17.93 -23.54
N LEU A 356 -28.19 16.65 -23.90
CA LEU A 356 -29.46 16.11 -24.40
C LEU A 356 -30.56 16.23 -23.33
N GLU A 357 -30.26 15.93 -22.07
CA GLU A 357 -31.19 16.13 -20.95
C GLU A 357 -31.61 17.60 -20.82
N LEU A 358 -30.66 18.53 -20.87
CA LEU A 358 -30.93 19.96 -20.81
C LEU A 358 -31.75 20.45 -22.01
N ALA A 359 -31.46 19.96 -23.22
CA ALA A 359 -32.20 20.28 -24.43
C ALA A 359 -33.65 19.77 -24.35
N LEU A 360 -33.88 18.57 -23.79
CA LEU A 360 -35.23 18.04 -23.55
C LEU A 360 -35.99 18.86 -22.51
N ILE A 361 -35.30 19.26 -21.43
CA ILE A 361 -35.87 20.11 -20.38
C ILE A 361 -36.24 21.50 -20.91
N GLY A 362 -35.33 22.12 -21.66
CA GLY A 362 -35.46 23.46 -22.21
C GLY A 362 -36.25 23.51 -23.53
N ARG A 363 -36.60 22.36 -24.10
CA ARG A 363 -37.25 22.20 -25.42
C ARG A 363 -36.47 22.89 -26.54
N TRP A 364 -35.15 22.75 -26.52
CA TRP A 364 -34.24 23.35 -27.49
C TRP A 364 -34.19 22.55 -28.80
N LYS A 365 -33.81 23.22 -29.90
CA LYS A 365 -33.39 22.51 -31.12
C LYS A 365 -32.00 21.90 -30.93
N PHE A 366 -31.70 20.84 -31.67
CA PHE A 366 -30.35 20.26 -31.65
C PHE A 366 -29.30 21.31 -32.02
N MET A 367 -28.17 21.34 -31.30
CA MET A 367 -27.08 22.33 -31.34
C MET A 367 -27.35 23.72 -30.70
N GLU A 368 -28.56 24.01 -30.24
CA GLU A 368 -28.85 25.27 -29.55
C GLU A 368 -28.25 25.29 -28.13
N HIS A 369 -27.58 26.39 -27.75
CA HIS A 369 -26.87 26.53 -26.48
C HIS A 369 -25.82 25.43 -26.18
N ILE A 370 -25.14 24.91 -27.21
CA ILE A 370 -24.14 23.83 -27.05
C ILE A 370 -22.77 24.31 -26.53
N THR A 371 -22.38 25.56 -26.84
CA THR A 371 -21.05 26.13 -26.50
C THR A 371 -20.64 25.98 -25.03
N PRO A 372 -21.50 26.24 -24.03
CA PRO A 372 -21.13 26.07 -22.62
C PRO A 372 -20.79 24.61 -22.31
N MET A 373 -21.54 23.66 -22.87
CA MET A 373 -21.29 22.24 -22.63
C MET A 373 -20.01 21.75 -23.31
N LEU A 374 -19.67 22.26 -24.51
CA LEU A 374 -18.38 21.95 -25.14
C LEU A 374 -17.22 22.46 -24.30
N ALA A 375 -17.35 23.64 -23.70
CA ALA A 375 -16.35 24.18 -22.78
C ALA A 375 -16.21 23.32 -21.52
N VAL A 376 -17.33 22.87 -20.91
CA VAL A 376 -17.30 21.94 -19.76
C VAL A 376 -16.65 20.61 -20.15
N ALA A 377 -16.96 20.06 -21.33
CA ALA A 377 -16.37 18.81 -21.79
C ALA A 377 -14.86 18.92 -21.96
N LEU A 378 -14.38 20.00 -22.60
CA LEU A 378 -12.95 20.26 -22.76
C LEU A 378 -12.27 20.45 -21.41
N LEU A 379 -12.85 21.26 -20.52
CA LEU A 379 -12.27 21.52 -19.20
C LEU A 379 -12.22 20.25 -18.34
N ASN A 380 -13.27 19.43 -18.36
CA ASN A 380 -13.29 18.16 -17.62
C ASN A 380 -12.25 17.17 -18.15
N PHE A 381 -12.05 17.12 -19.46
CA PHE A 381 -10.97 16.33 -20.06
C PHE A 381 -9.59 16.79 -19.58
N LEU A 382 -9.32 18.11 -19.62
CA LEU A 382 -8.05 18.68 -19.15
C LEU A 382 -7.83 18.45 -17.66
N ILE A 383 -8.86 18.66 -16.83
CA ILE A 383 -8.83 18.34 -15.39
C ILE A 383 -8.50 16.86 -15.17
N GLY A 384 -9.13 15.96 -15.93
CA GLY A 384 -8.87 14.52 -15.85
C GLY A 384 -7.40 14.16 -16.13
N ILE A 385 -6.78 14.78 -17.14
CA ILE A 385 -5.37 14.60 -17.46
C ILE A 385 -4.47 15.12 -16.34
N VAL A 386 -4.65 16.37 -15.93
CA VAL A 386 -3.83 16.99 -14.87
C VAL A 386 -3.96 16.21 -13.56
N TRP A 387 -5.18 15.88 -13.16
CA TRP A 387 -5.45 15.05 -11.99
C TRP A 387 -4.76 13.70 -12.08
N SER A 388 -4.75 13.08 -13.27
CA SER A 388 -4.09 11.79 -13.48
C SER A 388 -2.57 11.85 -13.32
N VAL A 389 -1.94 12.92 -13.78
CA VAL A 389 -0.51 13.18 -13.55
C VAL A 389 -0.24 13.38 -12.06
N VAL A 390 -1.04 14.22 -11.39
CA VAL A 390 -0.92 14.52 -9.96
C VAL A 390 -1.09 13.26 -9.10
N VAL A 391 -2.11 12.44 -9.37
CA VAL A 391 -2.36 11.20 -8.63
C VAL A 391 -1.21 10.22 -8.82
N ARG A 392 -0.69 10.05 -10.04
CA ARG A 392 0.45 9.16 -10.29
C ARG A 392 1.70 9.63 -9.55
N TRP A 393 1.98 10.93 -9.60
CA TRP A 393 3.12 11.52 -8.91
C TRP A 393 3.00 11.38 -7.39
N LEU A 394 1.86 11.77 -6.81
CA LEU A 394 1.59 11.60 -5.38
C LEU A 394 1.69 10.14 -4.98
N TYR A 395 1.06 9.23 -5.74
CA TYR A 395 1.09 7.80 -5.43
C TYR A 395 2.52 7.25 -5.45
N GLY A 396 3.35 7.61 -6.44
CA GLY A 396 4.74 7.16 -6.53
C GLY A 396 5.63 7.69 -5.39
N ASN A 397 5.39 8.93 -4.95
CA ASN A 397 6.15 9.52 -3.85
C ASN A 397 5.71 9.01 -2.48
N ILE A 398 4.43 8.71 -2.32
CA ILE A 398 3.84 8.24 -1.06
C ILE A 398 4.08 6.73 -0.90
N TYR A 399 3.99 5.96 -1.99
CA TYR A 399 4.10 4.50 -1.98
C TYR A 399 5.26 4.06 -2.87
N PRO A 400 6.45 3.81 -2.30
CA PRO A 400 7.59 3.33 -3.07
C PRO A 400 7.29 1.97 -3.72
N ALA A 401 8.06 1.65 -4.76
CA ALA A 401 8.00 0.37 -5.44
C ALA A 401 8.20 -0.79 -4.44
N HIS A 402 7.42 -1.85 -4.58
CA HIS A 402 7.58 -3.04 -3.74
C HIS A 402 8.87 -3.74 -4.13
N GLU A 403 9.69 -4.06 -3.14
CA GLU A 403 10.79 -4.99 -3.35
C GLU A 403 10.21 -6.40 -3.52
N VAL A 404 10.54 -7.04 -4.64
CA VAL A 404 10.01 -8.34 -5.04
C VAL A 404 11.15 -9.35 -5.14
N LEU A 405 10.96 -10.48 -4.47
CA LEU A 405 11.73 -11.70 -4.70
C LEU A 405 11.12 -12.48 -5.86
N LEU A 406 11.89 -12.77 -6.91
CA LEU A 406 11.46 -13.64 -8.00
C LEU A 406 11.92 -15.08 -7.76
N ILE A 407 10.96 -15.99 -7.63
CA ILE A 407 11.21 -17.44 -7.56
C ILE A 407 10.97 -18.02 -8.95
N TYR A 408 11.96 -18.73 -9.51
CA TYR A 408 11.88 -19.24 -10.88
C TYR A 408 12.31 -20.70 -11.00
N GLY A 409 11.66 -21.43 -11.91
CA GLY A 409 12.05 -22.77 -12.32
C GLY A 409 13.04 -22.78 -13.50
N LYS A 410 13.08 -23.88 -14.26
CA LYS A 410 14.06 -24.08 -15.35
C LYS A 410 13.88 -23.20 -16.59
N GLN A 411 12.76 -22.49 -16.72
CA GLN A 411 12.51 -21.62 -17.87
C GLN A 411 13.18 -20.25 -17.72
N SER A 412 13.51 -19.62 -18.86
CA SER A 412 14.09 -18.28 -18.89
C SER A 412 13.17 -17.24 -18.22
N THR A 413 13.69 -16.55 -17.22
CA THR A 413 13.02 -15.44 -16.50
C THR A 413 13.01 -14.13 -17.30
N ALA A 414 13.80 -14.04 -18.37
CA ALA A 414 14.03 -12.82 -19.14
C ALA A 414 12.76 -12.08 -19.59
N PRO A 415 11.66 -12.75 -20.03
CA PRO A 415 10.44 -12.04 -20.42
C PRO A 415 9.74 -11.36 -19.25
N LEU A 416 9.75 -12.00 -18.08
CA LEU A 416 9.12 -11.48 -16.86
C LEU A 416 9.97 -10.36 -16.25
N GLU A 417 11.28 -10.55 -16.23
CA GLU A 417 12.24 -9.53 -15.77
C GLU A 417 12.17 -8.26 -16.62
N ALA A 418 12.13 -8.39 -17.96
CA ALA A 418 11.98 -7.24 -18.85
C ALA A 418 10.68 -6.47 -18.60
N GLU A 419 9.60 -7.15 -18.21
CA GLU A 419 8.33 -6.51 -17.85
C GLU A 419 8.38 -5.86 -16.46
N LEU A 420 9.08 -6.48 -15.49
CA LEU A 420 9.32 -5.89 -14.17
C LEU A 420 10.18 -4.63 -14.27
N GLN A 421 11.26 -4.66 -15.06
CA GLN A 421 12.12 -3.50 -15.30
C GLN A 421 11.38 -2.35 -15.98
N ARG A 422 10.50 -2.62 -16.97
CA ARG A 422 9.62 -1.60 -17.55
C ARG A 422 8.66 -0.98 -16.53
N ARG A 423 8.37 -1.68 -15.44
CA ARG A 423 7.50 -1.25 -14.35
C ARG A 423 8.28 -0.93 -13.08
N SER A 424 9.54 -0.52 -13.20
CA SER A 424 10.45 -0.20 -12.09
C SER A 424 9.89 0.80 -11.09
N GLY A 425 9.00 1.71 -11.52
CA GLY A 425 8.28 2.63 -10.63
C GLY A 425 7.26 1.96 -9.68
N ARG A 426 6.97 0.67 -9.86
CA ARG A 426 6.01 -0.10 -9.03
C ARG A 426 6.63 -1.35 -8.40
N TYR A 427 7.49 -2.04 -9.14
CA TYR A 427 8.17 -3.24 -8.67
C TYR A 427 9.68 -3.04 -8.81
N HIS A 428 10.40 -3.25 -7.72
CA HIS A 428 11.85 -3.33 -7.72
C HIS A 428 12.22 -4.80 -7.53
N LEU A 429 12.93 -5.38 -8.49
CA LEU A 429 13.44 -6.75 -8.35
C LEU A 429 14.63 -6.71 -7.39
N GLY A 430 14.42 -7.12 -6.14
CA GLY A 430 15.47 -7.10 -5.11
C GLY A 430 16.39 -8.30 -5.22
N ALA A 431 15.81 -9.50 -5.37
CA ALA A 431 16.55 -10.74 -5.49
C ALA A 431 15.85 -11.76 -6.39
N ARG A 432 16.61 -12.79 -6.80
CA ARG A 432 16.13 -13.93 -7.56
C ARG A 432 16.62 -15.22 -6.92
N ILE A 433 15.78 -16.25 -6.92
CA ILE A 433 16.13 -17.57 -6.39
C ILE A 433 15.56 -18.68 -7.26
N SER A 434 16.40 -19.67 -7.57
CA SER A 434 16.02 -20.85 -8.34
C SER A 434 15.28 -21.85 -7.46
N LEU A 435 14.29 -22.57 -8.00
CA LEU A 435 13.66 -23.71 -7.32
C LEU A 435 14.66 -24.82 -6.94
N GLU A 436 15.82 -24.86 -7.60
CA GLU A 436 16.88 -25.85 -7.35
C GLU A 436 17.61 -25.63 -6.01
N GLU A 437 17.51 -24.44 -5.41
CA GLU A 437 18.13 -24.07 -4.12
C GLU A 437 17.47 -24.74 -2.89
N GLY A 438 16.34 -25.42 -3.10
CA GLY A 438 15.61 -26.14 -2.05
C GLY A 438 14.63 -25.27 -1.26
N ARG A 439 13.59 -25.92 -0.72
CA ARG A 439 12.44 -25.25 -0.08
C ARG A 439 12.83 -24.42 1.15
N GLU A 440 13.79 -24.88 1.96
CA GLU A 440 14.23 -24.17 3.17
C GLU A 440 14.93 -22.85 2.87
N GLN A 441 15.81 -22.84 1.87
CA GLN A 441 16.52 -21.62 1.47
C GLN A 441 15.55 -20.59 0.90
N ILE A 442 14.61 -21.04 0.07
CA ILE A 442 13.57 -20.20 -0.51
C ILE A 442 12.66 -19.63 0.58
N ALA A 443 12.27 -20.44 1.57
CA ALA A 443 11.47 -19.97 2.71
C ALA A 443 12.20 -18.88 3.52
N ARG A 444 13.51 -19.04 3.78
CA ARG A 444 14.32 -18.01 4.45
C ARG A 444 14.37 -16.71 3.65
N GLU A 445 14.52 -16.80 2.34
CA GLU A 445 14.61 -15.62 1.48
C GLU A 445 13.25 -14.90 1.33
N ILE A 446 12.15 -15.66 1.28
CA ILE A 446 10.78 -15.12 1.35
C ILE A 446 10.60 -14.30 2.63
N MET A 447 11.16 -14.75 3.76
CA MET A 447 11.03 -14.03 5.03
C MET A 447 11.76 -12.68 5.03
N ARG A 448 12.81 -12.51 4.22
CA ARG A 448 13.56 -11.26 4.07
C ARG A 448 12.88 -10.22 3.18
N HIS A 449 12.00 -10.64 2.29
CA HIS A 449 11.33 -9.76 1.33
C HIS A 449 9.89 -9.45 1.71
N GLU A 450 9.35 -8.29 1.31
CA GLU A 450 7.94 -7.93 1.55
C GLU A 450 6.98 -8.62 0.58
N SER A 451 7.44 -8.81 -0.67
CA SER A 451 6.64 -9.36 -1.76
C SER A 451 7.42 -10.45 -2.51
N VAL A 452 6.69 -11.44 -3.00
CA VAL A 452 7.22 -12.60 -3.72
C VAL A 452 6.46 -12.74 -5.04
N MET A 453 7.18 -12.97 -6.12
CA MET A 453 6.61 -13.31 -7.43
C MET A 453 7.05 -14.72 -7.82
N LEU A 454 6.05 -15.58 -8.02
CA LEU A 454 6.20 -16.96 -8.46
C LEU A 454 6.20 -16.97 -9.99
N GLY A 455 7.34 -17.37 -10.56
CA GLY A 455 7.48 -17.69 -11.98
C GLY A 455 6.80 -19.01 -12.35
N ASP A 456 7.21 -19.58 -13.49
CA ASP A 456 6.69 -20.88 -13.91
C ASP A 456 7.26 -22.00 -13.03
N MET A 457 6.37 -22.83 -12.47
CA MET A 457 6.70 -23.86 -11.49
C MET A 457 5.62 -24.95 -11.44
N SER A 458 5.91 -26.07 -10.78
CA SER A 458 4.96 -27.16 -10.60
C SER A 458 3.73 -26.69 -9.80
N ALA A 459 2.57 -27.34 -10.00
CA ALA A 459 1.36 -27.00 -9.24
C ALA A 459 1.56 -27.19 -7.73
N GLU A 460 2.32 -28.21 -7.33
CA GLU A 460 2.63 -28.53 -5.94
C GLU A 460 3.50 -27.45 -5.28
N ASP A 461 4.60 -27.05 -5.94
CA ASP A 461 5.48 -26.00 -5.40
C ASP A 461 4.75 -24.66 -5.33
N ARG A 462 3.93 -24.36 -6.35
CA ARG A 462 3.11 -23.15 -6.39
C ARG A 462 2.17 -23.08 -5.19
N GLU A 463 1.44 -24.16 -4.91
CA GLU A 463 0.53 -24.24 -3.77
C GLU A 463 1.28 -24.06 -2.45
N PHE A 464 2.42 -24.75 -2.28
CA PHE A 464 3.26 -24.65 -1.09
C PHE A 464 3.70 -23.20 -0.83
N TYR A 465 4.27 -22.51 -1.82
CA TYR A 465 4.75 -21.15 -1.64
C TYR A 465 3.62 -20.12 -1.48
N ILE A 466 2.47 -20.32 -2.14
CA ILE A 466 1.29 -19.48 -1.89
C ILE A 466 0.84 -19.61 -0.43
N ARG A 467 0.72 -20.83 0.08
CA ARG A 467 0.34 -21.10 1.47
C ARG A 467 1.35 -20.51 2.46
N PHE A 468 2.64 -20.77 2.24
CA PHE A 468 3.71 -20.26 3.09
C PHE A 468 3.73 -18.72 3.14
N CYS A 469 3.57 -18.06 1.99
CA CYS A 469 3.47 -16.61 1.94
C CYS A 469 2.23 -16.10 2.69
N TYR A 470 1.09 -16.77 2.53
CA TYR A 470 -0.15 -16.40 3.19
C TYR A 470 -0.05 -16.50 4.72
N GLU A 471 0.47 -17.61 5.25
CA GLU A 471 0.69 -17.83 6.69
C GLU A 471 1.61 -16.75 7.30
N ASN A 472 2.66 -16.36 6.56
CA ASN A 472 3.63 -15.36 6.99
C ASN A 472 3.26 -13.92 6.57
N LYS A 473 2.03 -13.69 6.09
CA LYS A 473 1.50 -12.38 5.67
C LYS A 473 2.37 -11.68 4.62
N LYS A 474 3.05 -12.45 3.77
CA LYS A 474 3.83 -11.99 2.61
C LYS A 474 2.93 -11.81 1.40
N ARG A 475 3.14 -10.77 0.60
CA ARG A 475 2.39 -10.58 -0.65
C ARG A 475 2.92 -11.53 -1.70
N CYS A 476 2.05 -12.36 -2.28
CA CYS A 476 2.44 -13.34 -3.30
C CYS A 476 1.74 -13.04 -4.63
N TYR A 477 2.51 -13.00 -5.71
CA TYR A 477 2.04 -12.86 -7.09
C TYR A 477 2.38 -14.13 -7.85
N CYS A 478 1.42 -14.75 -8.52
CA CYS A 478 1.67 -15.91 -9.37
C CYS A 478 1.01 -15.74 -10.74
N GLN A 479 1.56 -16.37 -11.77
CA GLN A 479 0.89 -16.44 -13.06
C GLN A 479 -0.38 -17.31 -12.96
N THR A 480 -1.47 -16.84 -13.56
CA THR A 480 -2.75 -17.55 -13.58
C THR A 480 -2.71 -18.70 -14.59
N SER A 481 -3.04 -19.90 -14.13
CA SER A 481 -3.27 -21.08 -14.95
C SER A 481 -4.70 -21.09 -15.49
N LEU A 482 -4.99 -21.93 -16.48
CA LEU A 482 -6.37 -22.08 -16.96
C LEU A 482 -7.29 -22.64 -15.87
N SER A 483 -6.83 -23.62 -15.10
CA SER A 483 -7.56 -24.21 -13.99
C SER A 483 -7.92 -23.16 -12.94
N ASP A 484 -7.04 -22.19 -12.68
CA ASP A 484 -7.32 -21.10 -11.75
C ASP A 484 -8.45 -20.19 -12.27
N ILE A 485 -8.49 -19.91 -13.58
CA ILE A 485 -9.56 -19.10 -14.20
C ILE A 485 -10.90 -19.82 -14.04
N MET A 486 -10.93 -21.15 -14.24
CA MET A 486 -12.13 -21.96 -14.05
C MET A 486 -12.57 -21.98 -12.58
N LEU A 487 -11.64 -22.09 -11.64
CA LEU A 487 -11.92 -22.00 -10.20
C LEU A 487 -12.46 -20.63 -9.79
N MET A 488 -11.91 -19.54 -10.32
CA MET A 488 -12.36 -18.17 -10.03
C MET A 488 -13.76 -17.86 -10.60
N SER A 489 -14.18 -18.57 -11.63
CA SER A 489 -15.49 -18.39 -12.30
C SER A 489 -16.54 -19.42 -11.89
N SER A 490 -16.20 -20.35 -11.00
CA SER A 490 -17.13 -21.37 -10.53
C SER A 490 -18.23 -20.78 -9.64
N GLU A 491 -19.43 -21.35 -9.72
CA GLU A 491 -20.54 -20.98 -8.85
C GLU A 491 -20.43 -21.74 -7.53
N LYS A 492 -20.56 -21.03 -6.40
CA LYS A 492 -20.60 -21.67 -5.09
C LYS A 492 -21.98 -22.27 -4.85
N VAL A 493 -22.03 -23.58 -4.60
CA VAL A 493 -23.25 -24.30 -4.23
C VAL A 493 -23.05 -24.84 -2.82
N SER A 494 -23.90 -24.42 -1.88
CA SER A 494 -23.90 -24.96 -0.53
C SER A 494 -24.77 -26.22 -0.53
N LEU A 495 -24.18 -27.35 -0.17
CA LEU A 495 -24.89 -28.60 0.06
C LEU A 495 -24.77 -28.93 1.54
N SER A 496 -25.81 -28.61 2.31
CA SER A 496 -25.82 -28.68 3.77
C SER A 496 -24.60 -27.95 4.37
N ASP A 497 -23.61 -28.71 4.82
CA ASP A 497 -22.38 -28.32 5.52
C ASP A 497 -21.13 -28.31 4.62
N MET A 498 -21.27 -28.68 3.33
CA MET A 498 -20.20 -28.61 2.34
C MET A 498 -20.40 -27.47 1.35
N THR A 499 -19.31 -26.81 0.96
CA THR A 499 -19.30 -25.86 -0.16
C THR A 499 -18.72 -26.55 -1.39
N LEU A 500 -19.56 -26.76 -2.40
CA LEU A 500 -19.15 -27.28 -3.71
C LEU A 500 -18.91 -26.12 -4.69
N GLN A 501 -18.00 -26.34 -5.63
CA GLN A 501 -17.78 -25.45 -6.77
C GLN A 501 -18.38 -26.08 -8.01
N LEU A 502 -19.38 -25.41 -8.58
CA LEU A 502 -20.04 -25.84 -9.80
C LEU A 502 -19.36 -25.18 -11.01
N PHE A 503 -18.77 -26.01 -11.87
CA PHE A 503 -18.15 -25.56 -13.10
C PHE A 503 -19.15 -25.69 -14.26
N ARG A 504 -19.68 -24.55 -14.73
CA ARG A 504 -20.61 -24.51 -15.85
C ARG A 504 -19.91 -23.97 -17.10
N ASN A 505 -20.14 -24.63 -18.23
CA ASN A 505 -19.76 -24.14 -19.55
C ASN A 505 -21.00 -23.59 -20.28
N CYS A 506 -21.64 -22.57 -19.72
CA CYS A 506 -22.90 -22.05 -20.26
C CYS A 506 -22.72 -20.89 -21.25
N GLY A 507 -21.48 -20.41 -21.46
CA GLY A 507 -21.24 -19.18 -22.21
C GLY A 507 -22.08 -18.02 -21.64
N LEU A 508 -22.70 -17.23 -22.52
CA LEU A 508 -23.55 -16.10 -22.16
C LEU A 508 -24.96 -16.54 -21.75
N THR A 509 -25.50 -15.92 -20.69
CA THR A 509 -26.92 -16.08 -20.32
C THR A 509 -27.84 -15.61 -21.46
N VAL A 510 -29.13 -15.97 -21.39
CA VAL A 510 -30.09 -15.59 -22.41
C VAL A 510 -30.22 -14.07 -22.49
N GLU A 511 -30.32 -13.38 -21.36
CA GLU A 511 -30.44 -11.92 -21.31
C GLU A 511 -29.19 -11.25 -21.87
N GLN A 512 -28.01 -11.73 -21.47
CA GLN A 512 -26.73 -11.24 -21.96
C GLN A 512 -26.61 -11.40 -23.48
N ARG A 513 -27.04 -12.54 -24.02
CA ARG A 513 -27.03 -12.81 -25.46
C ARG A 513 -27.98 -11.90 -26.23
N MET A 514 -29.16 -11.63 -25.70
CA MET A 514 -30.12 -10.70 -26.29
C MET A 514 -29.58 -9.27 -26.28
N ALA A 515 -29.10 -8.79 -25.14
CA ALA A 515 -28.50 -7.46 -25.01
C ALA A 515 -27.32 -7.27 -25.97
N LYS A 516 -26.42 -8.27 -26.02
CA LYS A 516 -25.28 -8.28 -26.94
C LYS A 516 -25.71 -8.25 -28.39
N ARG A 517 -26.76 -8.99 -28.77
CA ARG A 517 -27.26 -9.00 -30.15
C ARG A 517 -27.87 -7.66 -30.56
N ILE A 518 -28.66 -7.03 -29.69
CA ILE A 518 -29.24 -5.72 -29.95
C ILE A 518 -28.11 -4.69 -30.15
N PHE A 519 -27.14 -4.69 -29.24
CA PHE A 519 -25.97 -3.82 -29.35
C PHE A 519 -25.19 -4.05 -30.64
N ASP A 520 -24.89 -5.30 -30.98
CA ASP A 520 -24.16 -5.67 -32.20
C ASP A 520 -24.84 -5.12 -33.46
N ILE A 521 -26.17 -5.23 -33.55
CA ILE A 521 -26.93 -4.73 -34.70
C ILE A 521 -26.89 -3.19 -34.73
N CYS A 522 -27.27 -2.54 -33.63
CA CYS A 522 -27.32 -1.08 -33.56
C CYS A 522 -25.96 -0.43 -33.85
N PHE A 523 -24.90 -0.95 -33.23
CA PHE A 523 -23.54 -0.46 -33.42
C PHE A 523 -23.04 -0.68 -34.85
N SER A 524 -23.28 -1.87 -35.42
CA SER A 524 -22.87 -2.17 -36.79
C SER A 524 -23.57 -1.30 -37.82
N VAL A 525 -24.89 -1.10 -37.69
CA VAL A 525 -25.65 -0.18 -38.56
C VAL A 525 -25.12 1.24 -38.43
N PHE A 526 -24.91 1.72 -37.21
CA PHE A 526 -24.37 3.06 -36.97
C PHE A 526 -23.01 3.26 -37.64
N VAL A 527 -22.06 2.34 -37.43
CA VAL A 527 -20.72 2.42 -38.04
C VAL A 527 -20.78 2.33 -39.56
N MET A 528 -21.60 1.45 -40.12
CA MET A 528 -21.74 1.31 -41.57
C MET A 528 -22.35 2.56 -42.22
N VAL A 529 -23.32 3.20 -41.59
CA VAL A 529 -23.90 4.47 -42.08
C VAL A 529 -22.88 5.60 -41.96
N LEU A 530 -22.27 5.76 -40.79
CA LEU A 530 -21.27 6.82 -40.53
C LEU A 530 -20.06 6.72 -41.46
N LEU A 531 -19.58 5.51 -41.72
CA LEU A 531 -18.41 5.25 -42.56
C LEU A 531 -18.76 4.87 -44.00
N SER A 532 -20.03 4.97 -44.42
CA SER A 532 -20.49 4.55 -45.76
C SER A 532 -19.66 5.19 -46.89
N TRP A 533 -19.35 6.48 -46.77
CA TRP A 533 -18.47 7.21 -47.69
C TRP A 533 -17.07 6.59 -47.77
N LEU A 534 -16.52 6.13 -46.64
CA LEU A 534 -15.21 5.49 -46.57
C LEU A 534 -15.22 4.10 -47.20
N TYR A 535 -16.30 3.31 -47.05
CA TYR A 535 -16.46 2.04 -47.76
C TYR A 535 -16.38 2.21 -49.28
N LEU A 536 -17.08 3.23 -49.81
CA LEU A 536 -17.08 3.54 -51.24
C LEU A 536 -15.69 3.97 -51.73
N LEU A 537 -15.01 4.84 -50.98
CA LEU A 537 -13.65 5.28 -51.32
C LEU A 537 -12.67 4.12 -51.34
N ILE A 538 -12.69 3.24 -50.33
CA ILE A 538 -11.80 2.08 -50.26
C ILE A 538 -12.12 1.09 -51.40
N ALA A 539 -13.41 0.82 -51.66
CA ALA A 539 -13.83 -0.06 -52.74
C ALA A 539 -13.38 0.46 -54.11
N PHE A 540 -13.56 1.76 -54.36
CA PHE A 540 -13.09 2.43 -55.58
C PHE A 540 -11.57 2.35 -55.70
N TYR A 541 -10.83 2.67 -54.62
CA TYR A 541 -9.37 2.57 -54.58
C TYR A 541 -8.88 1.16 -54.95
N ILE A 542 -9.46 0.11 -54.37
CA ILE A 542 -9.08 -1.28 -54.68
C ILE A 542 -9.42 -1.62 -56.13
N LYS A 543 -10.61 -1.25 -56.62
CA LYS A 543 -11.05 -1.61 -57.97
C LYS A 543 -10.22 -0.91 -59.06
N VAL A 544 -9.94 0.38 -58.88
CA VAL A 544 -9.23 1.22 -59.87
C VAL A 544 -7.73 1.02 -59.82
N VAL A 545 -7.12 1.08 -58.63
CA VAL A 545 -5.66 1.04 -58.49
C VAL A 545 -5.13 -0.39 -58.57
N ARG A 546 -5.90 -1.38 -58.08
CA ARG A 546 -5.40 -2.76 -57.93
C ARG A 546 -6.01 -3.76 -58.91
N ARG A 547 -7.09 -3.41 -59.62
CA ARG A 547 -7.84 -4.31 -60.54
C ARG A 547 -8.17 -5.69 -59.93
N ASN A 548 -8.25 -5.77 -58.61
CA ASN A 548 -8.51 -6.97 -57.85
C ASN A 548 -9.98 -7.02 -57.40
N PRO A 549 -10.51 -8.20 -57.02
CA PRO A 549 -11.78 -8.27 -56.31
C PRO A 549 -11.71 -7.46 -55.02
N VAL A 550 -12.74 -6.63 -54.77
CA VAL A 550 -12.78 -5.69 -53.64
C VAL A 550 -12.76 -6.42 -52.29
N LEU A 551 -13.45 -7.56 -52.21
CA LEU A 551 -13.57 -8.36 -50.99
C LEU A 551 -12.88 -9.72 -51.15
N ILE A 552 -12.18 -10.14 -50.10
CA ILE A 552 -11.67 -11.51 -49.91
C ILE A 552 -12.52 -12.19 -48.84
N LYS A 553 -12.71 -13.50 -49.00
CA LYS A 553 -13.38 -14.37 -48.02
C LYS A 553 -12.36 -15.33 -47.43
N ARG A 554 -12.41 -15.54 -46.12
CA ARG A 554 -11.59 -16.54 -45.40
C ARG A 554 -12.49 -17.39 -44.53
N GLU A 555 -12.29 -18.71 -44.55
CA GLU A 555 -13.11 -19.62 -43.76
C GLU A 555 -12.62 -19.70 -42.30
N CYS A 556 -13.50 -19.37 -41.38
CA CYS A 556 -13.23 -19.27 -39.95
C CYS A 556 -14.28 -20.03 -39.13
N LEU A 557 -13.93 -20.32 -37.88
CA LEU A 557 -14.84 -20.90 -36.91
C LEU A 557 -15.49 -19.81 -36.04
N THR A 558 -16.77 -20.00 -35.73
CA THR A 558 -17.52 -19.20 -34.76
C THR A 558 -18.16 -20.13 -33.71
N LYS A 559 -19.18 -19.64 -33.02
CA LYS A 559 -19.89 -20.34 -31.96
C LYS A 559 -20.23 -21.79 -32.35
N ASP A 560 -20.03 -22.71 -31.41
CA ASP A 560 -20.33 -24.14 -31.52
C ASP A 560 -19.55 -24.83 -32.66
N GLY A 561 -18.43 -24.24 -33.08
CA GLY A 561 -17.61 -24.77 -34.19
C GLY A 561 -18.21 -24.55 -35.57
N LYS A 562 -19.22 -23.68 -35.72
CA LYS A 562 -19.82 -23.37 -37.03
C LYS A 562 -18.82 -22.68 -37.94
N HIS A 563 -18.83 -23.08 -39.21
CA HIS A 563 -18.02 -22.46 -40.26
C HIS A 563 -18.71 -21.20 -40.79
N PHE A 564 -17.93 -20.14 -41.02
CA PHE A 564 -18.42 -18.94 -41.69
C PHE A 564 -17.32 -18.27 -42.53
N SER A 565 -17.74 -17.49 -43.53
CA SER A 565 -16.82 -16.71 -44.37
C SER A 565 -16.60 -15.32 -43.79
N GLN A 566 -15.41 -15.06 -43.24
CA GLN A 566 -14.99 -13.74 -42.81
C GLN A 566 -14.71 -12.85 -44.03
N TYR A 567 -15.40 -11.70 -44.12
CA TYR A 567 -15.17 -10.71 -45.18
C TYR A 567 -14.04 -9.75 -44.81
N LYS A 568 -13.13 -9.48 -45.76
CA LYS A 568 -12.10 -8.44 -45.63
C LYS A 568 -11.92 -7.68 -46.94
N PHE A 569 -11.51 -6.42 -46.86
CA PHE A 569 -11.07 -5.72 -48.06
C PHE A 569 -9.74 -6.28 -48.57
N ASN A 570 -9.61 -6.37 -49.89
CA ASN A 570 -8.38 -6.82 -50.55
C ASN A 570 -7.30 -5.74 -50.55
N GLY A 571 -6.76 -5.43 -49.37
CA GLY A 571 -5.77 -4.38 -49.13
C GLY A 571 -4.35 -4.91 -48.92
N ARG A 572 -3.34 -4.11 -49.31
CA ARG A 572 -1.94 -4.30 -48.92
C ARG A 572 -1.64 -3.55 -47.60
N HIS A 573 -0.35 -3.39 -47.30
CA HIS A 573 0.24 -2.83 -46.08
C HIS A 573 -0.58 -1.71 -45.42
N LEU A 574 -0.99 -0.66 -46.14
CA LEU A 574 -1.69 0.49 -45.55
C LEU A 574 -3.04 0.15 -44.89
N LEU A 575 -3.89 -0.63 -45.56
CA LEU A 575 -5.20 -1.03 -45.03
C LEU A 575 -5.05 -2.02 -43.88
N ILE A 576 -4.02 -2.89 -43.95
CA ILE A 576 -3.70 -3.88 -42.92
C ILE A 576 -3.08 -3.21 -41.67
N THR A 577 -2.31 -2.12 -41.83
CA THR A 577 -1.72 -1.39 -40.71
C THR A 577 -2.76 -0.53 -39.99
N THR A 578 -3.73 0.01 -40.73
CA THR A 578 -4.81 0.85 -40.16
C THR A 578 -6.03 0.04 -39.71
N HIS A 579 -6.02 -1.28 -39.90
CA HIS A 579 -7.15 -2.20 -39.66
C HIS A 579 -8.43 -1.87 -40.45
N LEU A 580 -8.34 -0.98 -41.44
CA LEU A 580 -9.46 -0.67 -42.32
C LEU A 580 -9.84 -1.86 -43.21
N ASP A 581 -8.96 -2.86 -43.37
CA ASP A 581 -9.27 -4.11 -44.05
C ASP A 581 -10.40 -4.91 -43.38
N GLU A 582 -10.62 -4.68 -42.09
CA GLU A 582 -11.59 -5.42 -41.27
C GLU A 582 -13.02 -4.84 -41.32
N LEU A 583 -13.22 -3.65 -41.89
CA LEU A 583 -14.53 -2.99 -41.97
C LEU A 583 -15.65 -3.87 -42.58
N PRO A 584 -15.43 -4.68 -43.65
CA PRO A 584 -16.49 -5.53 -44.19
C PRO A 584 -17.04 -6.59 -43.21
N GLN A 585 -16.35 -6.85 -42.09
CA GLN A 585 -16.84 -7.77 -41.07
C GLN A 585 -18.11 -7.27 -40.36
N PHE A 586 -18.45 -5.99 -40.43
CA PHE A 586 -19.75 -5.50 -39.95
C PHE A 586 -20.94 -6.15 -40.69
N PHE A 587 -20.76 -6.56 -41.95
CA PHE A 587 -21.75 -7.39 -42.65
C PHE A 587 -21.91 -8.78 -42.03
N ASN A 588 -20.80 -9.41 -41.60
CA ASN A 588 -20.86 -10.68 -40.86
C ASN A 588 -21.58 -10.54 -39.53
N ILE A 589 -21.40 -9.41 -38.84
CA ILE A 589 -22.08 -9.12 -37.58
C ILE A 589 -23.59 -8.97 -37.81
N LEU A 590 -24.03 -8.21 -38.82
CA LEU A 590 -25.45 -8.08 -39.15
C LEU A 590 -26.08 -9.44 -39.51
N ARG A 591 -25.39 -10.27 -40.31
CA ARG A 591 -25.83 -11.63 -40.64
C ARG A 591 -25.93 -12.55 -39.42
N GLY A 592 -25.19 -12.24 -38.36
CA GLY A 592 -25.20 -12.99 -37.11
C GLY A 592 -24.11 -14.05 -36.98
N ASP A 593 -23.15 -14.10 -37.91
CA ASP A 593 -22.01 -15.02 -37.87
C ASP A 593 -20.95 -14.56 -36.85
N MET A 594 -20.86 -13.24 -36.65
CA MET A 594 -19.91 -12.58 -35.76
C MET A 594 -20.62 -11.66 -34.75
N SER A 595 -19.86 -11.19 -33.76
CA SER A 595 -20.22 -10.13 -32.83
C SER A 595 -19.22 -8.97 -32.94
N VAL A 596 -19.58 -7.79 -32.46
CA VAL A 596 -18.66 -6.64 -32.38
C VAL A 596 -17.50 -6.98 -31.43
N VAL A 597 -17.81 -7.54 -30.26
CA VAL A 597 -16.83 -7.92 -29.24
C VAL A 597 -16.87 -9.42 -28.97
N GLY A 598 -15.73 -10.09 -29.06
CA GLY A 598 -15.58 -11.53 -28.82
C GLY A 598 -14.18 -12.03 -29.17
N PRO A 599 -13.89 -13.33 -28.96
CA PRO A 599 -12.61 -13.91 -29.37
C PRO A 599 -12.40 -13.71 -30.87
N TYR A 600 -11.22 -13.20 -31.27
CA TYR A 600 -10.95 -12.91 -32.68
C TYR A 600 -11.02 -14.20 -33.52
N PRO A 601 -11.69 -14.22 -34.69
CA PRO A 601 -11.90 -15.44 -35.46
C PRO A 601 -10.58 -16.09 -35.87
N GLU A 602 -10.50 -17.40 -35.67
CA GLU A 602 -9.39 -18.22 -36.16
C GLU A 602 -9.81 -19.05 -37.37
N THR A 603 -8.85 -19.33 -38.25
CA THR A 603 -9.10 -20.23 -39.36
C THR A 603 -9.29 -21.66 -38.92
N VAL A 604 -10.05 -22.41 -39.72
CA VAL A 604 -10.31 -23.84 -39.50
C VAL A 604 -8.99 -24.61 -39.35
N GLU A 605 -8.03 -24.43 -40.28
CA GLU A 605 -6.71 -25.08 -40.23
C GLU A 605 -5.96 -24.82 -38.93
N ASN A 606 -5.95 -23.55 -38.50
CA ASN A 606 -5.28 -23.12 -37.28
C ASN A 606 -5.97 -23.68 -36.05
N ALA A 607 -7.30 -23.61 -36.00
CA ALA A 607 -8.11 -24.10 -34.90
C ALA A 607 -7.92 -25.62 -34.70
N VAL A 608 -7.89 -26.40 -35.78
CA VAL A 608 -7.60 -27.84 -35.71
C VAL A 608 -6.19 -28.09 -35.18
N LYS A 609 -5.19 -27.36 -35.68
CA LYS A 609 -3.81 -27.47 -35.20
C LYS A 609 -3.68 -27.16 -33.71
N TYR A 610 -4.37 -26.12 -33.22
CA TYR A 610 -4.31 -25.75 -31.80
C TYR A 610 -5.13 -26.69 -30.92
N GLY A 611 -6.30 -27.14 -31.37
CA GLY A 611 -7.14 -28.07 -30.63
C GLY A 611 -6.44 -29.40 -30.31
N LYS A 612 -5.49 -29.83 -31.15
CA LYS A 612 -4.65 -31.01 -30.88
C LYS A 612 -3.72 -30.83 -29.67
N ASN A 613 -3.16 -29.64 -29.48
CA ASN A 613 -2.21 -29.34 -28.41
C ASN A 613 -2.88 -28.80 -27.14
N HIS A 614 -4.11 -28.28 -27.28
CA HIS A 614 -4.89 -27.63 -26.22
C HIS A 614 -6.35 -28.09 -26.31
N PRO A 615 -6.72 -29.20 -25.66
CA PRO A 615 -8.11 -29.69 -25.64
C PRO A 615 -9.13 -28.63 -25.21
N GLU A 616 -8.69 -27.73 -24.33
CA GLU A 616 -9.46 -26.58 -23.84
C GLU A 616 -9.87 -25.59 -24.95
N TYR A 617 -9.22 -25.58 -26.12
CA TYR A 617 -9.49 -24.64 -27.21
C TYR A 617 -10.98 -24.59 -27.62
N SER A 618 -11.67 -25.73 -27.53
CA SER A 618 -13.11 -25.86 -27.83
C SER A 618 -13.99 -24.88 -27.04
N TYR A 619 -13.62 -24.53 -25.80
CA TYR A 619 -14.38 -23.63 -24.96
C TYR A 619 -14.44 -22.20 -25.51
N ARG A 620 -13.42 -21.77 -26.25
CA ARG A 620 -13.39 -20.49 -26.95
C ARG A 620 -14.57 -20.32 -27.91
N LEU A 621 -15.09 -21.44 -28.42
CA LEU A 621 -16.22 -21.51 -29.35
C LEU A 621 -17.58 -21.51 -28.62
N SER A 622 -17.64 -21.33 -27.31
CA SER A 622 -18.91 -21.16 -26.57
C SER A 622 -19.62 -19.83 -26.88
N VAL A 623 -18.88 -18.85 -27.40
CA VAL A 623 -19.37 -17.53 -27.83
C VAL A 623 -19.05 -17.27 -29.30
N LYS A 624 -19.75 -16.30 -29.91
CA LYS A 624 -19.48 -15.90 -31.30
C LYS A 624 -18.09 -15.26 -31.43
N ALA A 625 -17.48 -15.46 -32.59
CA ALA A 625 -16.26 -14.75 -32.94
C ALA A 625 -16.49 -13.23 -33.01
N GLY A 626 -15.49 -12.46 -32.59
CA GLY A 626 -15.55 -11.00 -32.49
C GLY A 626 -14.67 -10.26 -33.50
N LEU A 627 -15.10 -9.08 -33.93
CA LEU A 627 -14.25 -8.14 -34.68
C LEU A 627 -13.08 -7.64 -33.82
N THR A 628 -13.38 -7.24 -32.59
CA THR A 628 -12.41 -6.95 -31.53
C THR A 628 -12.64 -7.88 -30.34
N GLY A 629 -11.67 -7.98 -29.43
CA GLY A 629 -11.74 -8.87 -28.28
C GLY A 629 -10.74 -8.55 -27.20
N TYR A 630 -10.96 -9.09 -26.01
CA TYR A 630 -10.13 -8.83 -24.83
C TYR A 630 -8.64 -9.14 -25.08
N ALA A 631 -8.33 -10.29 -25.69
CA ALA A 631 -6.96 -10.65 -26.02
C ALA A 631 -6.31 -9.72 -27.07
N LYS A 632 -7.09 -9.15 -27.99
CA LYS A 632 -6.60 -8.22 -29.03
C LYS A 632 -6.22 -6.87 -28.43
N VAL A 633 -6.93 -6.44 -27.38
CA VAL A 633 -6.76 -5.12 -26.75
C VAL A 633 -5.74 -5.14 -25.60
N HIS A 634 -5.78 -6.18 -24.77
CA HIS A 634 -4.91 -6.29 -23.58
C HIS A 634 -3.66 -7.15 -23.84
N GLY A 635 -3.65 -7.98 -24.88
CA GLY A 635 -2.49 -8.77 -25.26
C GLY A 635 -1.49 -7.94 -26.07
N LYS A 636 -0.19 -8.03 -25.74
CA LYS A 636 0.87 -7.56 -26.64
C LYS A 636 0.92 -8.46 -27.88
N TYR A 637 1.31 -7.93 -29.04
CA TYR A 637 1.53 -8.73 -30.25
C TYR A 637 2.50 -9.91 -30.02
N SER A 638 3.42 -9.79 -29.04
CA SER A 638 4.38 -10.80 -28.60
C SER A 638 3.86 -11.82 -27.56
N SER A 639 2.59 -11.77 -27.14
CA SER A 639 2.04 -12.73 -26.19
C SER A 639 2.01 -14.13 -26.81
N SER A 640 2.49 -15.15 -26.09
CA SER A 640 2.33 -16.55 -26.51
C SER A 640 0.85 -16.85 -26.82
N ARG A 641 0.59 -17.70 -27.81
CA ARG A 641 -0.80 -18.05 -28.20
C ARG A 641 -1.59 -18.65 -27.04
N SER A 642 -0.93 -19.36 -26.12
CA SER A 642 -1.53 -19.85 -24.87
C SER A 642 -2.04 -18.70 -23.97
N ASN A 643 -1.30 -17.59 -23.83
CA ASN A 643 -1.76 -16.44 -23.06
C ASN A 643 -2.97 -15.74 -23.69
N ARG A 644 -3.05 -15.70 -25.03
CA ARG A 644 -4.25 -15.17 -25.72
C ARG A 644 -5.47 -16.04 -25.45
N LEU A 645 -5.30 -17.36 -25.45
CA LEU A 645 -6.36 -18.29 -25.11
C LEU A 645 -6.85 -18.05 -23.68
N LYS A 646 -5.96 -17.93 -22.69
CA LYS A 646 -6.31 -17.56 -21.30
C LYS A 646 -7.08 -16.24 -21.19
N MET A 647 -6.71 -15.24 -21.99
CA MET A 647 -7.41 -13.95 -22.05
C MET A 647 -8.82 -14.07 -22.64
N ASP A 648 -8.98 -14.87 -23.70
CA ASP A 648 -10.30 -15.15 -24.28
C ASP A 648 -11.19 -15.91 -23.29
N PHE A 649 -10.63 -16.89 -22.57
CA PHE A 649 -11.30 -17.59 -21.47
C PHE A 649 -11.78 -16.65 -20.36
N TYR A 650 -10.89 -15.76 -19.90
CA TYR A 650 -11.23 -14.77 -18.89
C TYR A 650 -12.41 -13.89 -19.32
N TYR A 651 -12.44 -13.46 -20.57
CA TYR A 651 -13.55 -12.68 -21.14
C TYR A 651 -14.86 -13.46 -21.17
N ILE A 652 -14.84 -14.71 -21.64
CA ILE A 652 -16.05 -15.53 -21.72
C ILE A 652 -16.66 -15.75 -20.33
N GLN A 653 -15.83 -16.05 -19.34
CA GLN A 653 -16.26 -16.35 -17.98
C GLN A 653 -16.73 -15.11 -17.21
N ASN A 654 -16.11 -13.95 -17.45
CA ASN A 654 -16.41 -12.71 -16.73
C ASN A 654 -17.19 -11.71 -17.58
N TYR A 655 -17.94 -12.20 -18.56
CA TYR A 655 -18.65 -11.35 -19.48
C TYR A 655 -19.59 -10.37 -18.76
N SER A 656 -19.50 -9.11 -19.16
CA SER A 656 -20.51 -8.10 -18.85
C SER A 656 -20.60 -7.10 -19.99
N PHE A 657 -21.77 -6.48 -20.14
CA PHE A 657 -21.95 -5.43 -21.14
C PHE A 657 -20.97 -4.25 -20.94
N ALA A 658 -20.65 -3.91 -19.68
CA ALA A 658 -19.65 -2.91 -19.36
C ALA A 658 -18.23 -3.32 -19.83
N MET A 659 -17.90 -4.61 -19.78
CA MET A 659 -16.63 -5.12 -20.30
C MET A 659 -16.55 -4.98 -21.83
N ASP A 660 -17.64 -5.23 -22.56
CA ASP A 660 -17.70 -5.00 -24.01
C ASP A 660 -17.43 -3.53 -24.37
N LEU A 661 -18.08 -2.59 -23.66
CA LEU A 661 -17.86 -1.15 -23.86
C LEU A 661 -16.41 -0.74 -23.56
N GLY A 662 -15.83 -1.29 -22.49
CA GLY A 662 -14.43 -1.07 -22.14
C GLY A 662 -13.46 -1.59 -23.21
N ILE A 663 -13.71 -2.79 -23.76
CA ILE A 663 -12.92 -3.37 -24.85
C ILE A 663 -13.04 -2.51 -26.11
N LEU A 664 -14.23 -2.03 -26.45
CA LEU A 664 -14.42 -1.16 -27.61
C LEU A 664 -13.68 0.15 -27.49
N ALA A 665 -13.77 0.81 -26.33
CA ALA A 665 -13.01 2.03 -26.05
C ALA A 665 -11.51 1.81 -26.17
N ALA A 666 -11.00 0.72 -25.59
CA ALA A 666 -9.59 0.39 -25.66
C ALA A 666 -9.16 -0.18 -27.02
N THR A 667 -10.09 -0.50 -27.93
CA THR A 667 -9.75 -0.89 -29.31
C THR A 667 -9.13 0.27 -30.09
N LEU A 668 -9.50 1.54 -29.80
CA LEU A 668 -8.84 2.70 -30.43
C LEU A 668 -7.34 2.73 -30.16
N LYS A 669 -6.89 2.34 -28.96
CA LYS A 669 -5.46 2.22 -28.64
C LYS A 669 -4.74 1.30 -29.62
N VAL A 670 -5.33 0.13 -29.92
CA VAL A 670 -4.74 -0.85 -30.85
C VAL A 670 -4.59 -0.26 -32.26
N LEU A 671 -5.49 0.64 -32.67
CA LEU A 671 -5.40 1.33 -33.96
C LEU A 671 -4.24 2.34 -34.01
N PHE A 672 -3.85 2.91 -32.87
CA PHE A 672 -2.74 3.86 -32.76
C PHE A 672 -1.40 3.21 -32.40
N GLU A 673 -1.38 1.95 -31.97
CA GLU A 673 -0.14 1.22 -31.72
C GLU A 673 0.49 0.73 -33.03
N PRO A 674 1.70 1.18 -33.40
CA PRO A 674 2.36 0.70 -34.60
C PRO A 674 2.67 -0.80 -34.46
N LYS A 675 2.31 -1.59 -35.49
CA LYS A 675 2.74 -3.00 -35.61
C LYS A 675 4.26 -3.06 -35.66
N ARG A 676 4.90 -3.24 -34.51
CA ARG A 676 6.29 -3.71 -34.47
C ARG A 676 6.28 -5.19 -34.80
N LYS A 677 6.88 -5.52 -35.94
CA LYS A 677 7.07 -6.89 -36.41
C LYS A 677 7.86 -7.71 -35.41
#